data_AF-A0A950U0K9-F1
#
_entry.id   AF-A0A950U0K9-F1
#
_cell.length_a   1.000
_cell.length_b   1.000
_cell.length_c   1.000
_cell.angle_alpha   90.00
_cell.angle_beta   90.00
_cell.angle_gamma   90.00
#
_symmetry.space_group_name_H-M   'P 1'
#
loop_
_entity.id
_entity.type
_entity.pdbx_description
1 polymer ?
#
loop_
_entity_poly.entity_id
_entity_poly.type
_entity_poly.pdbx_seq_one_letter_code
_entity_poly.pdbx_strand_id
1 'polypeptide(L)'
;AAGGPTSGQIHRKAFVDFQSDVTTKDLWIAASEGFRAIEHVKRYTTAGMATDQGKTSGMNVLAAMSDLLQTPMPSLGLTTFRMPYTPVTFGALAGVSRGELFDPVRHTPIHEWAEQQGAVFEDVGTWKRARCFPRSGETMQAAVARECRAVRSAVGILDASTLGKIEVVGPDAAEFLNRMYTGSFESLASGRCRYGVLLGENGFIMDDGVVARVGPDCFHVTTTTGGAATVLHHLEDYLQTEFPGLKVWLTSVTEQWAVITVQGPDAPAVIAAVSDSADASMPHMSVRETRVCGVPARLFRVSFTGEAGFEINVPADHALLVWEELLVVGAPLGIMPYGTEAMHVLRAEKGYILVGQETDGTVTPDDVGLQWTIGRGKADFVGKRSLSRPDMVRADRKQLVGLLTTEPRLVLEEGAQLITHGHGPSLGHVTSSYWSETLQRSIALALVSGGRARIGTTLQTRFPTGNIETTVVDAVFYDKEGMRQRSTKIRTGIPARAPVVPDRVPIVTDAEPGPVVLRVVPPVTRLAIRAHSSAAAIVGAAAGVLLGTAPCRAISSSERAALWLGPDEWLVLAPDSEADLAKRLKRTLQGTLSSIVDVSHRNTGIMVTGQRAPWCMNVFCTLDLDLRAFPPGACTRTIFGKAEIVLWRVEAQVFHIEVARSLALYVWHCLEEARREFLYTG
;
A
#
# COMPACT_ATOMS: atom_id res chain seq x y z
N ALA A 1 68.01 -16.52 -20.24
CA ALA A 1 68.33 -17.39 -19.11
C ALA A 1 68.86 -16.55 -17.96
N ALA A 2 67.98 -16.19 -17.02
CA ALA A 2 68.30 -15.72 -15.68
C ALA A 2 67.55 -16.69 -14.76
N GLY A 3 68.27 -17.31 -13.83
CA GLY A 3 67.86 -18.53 -13.14
C GLY A 3 66.49 -18.44 -12.47
N GLY A 4 65.62 -19.40 -12.77
CA GLY A 4 64.45 -19.68 -11.95
C GLY A 4 64.88 -20.08 -10.52
N PRO A 5 64.01 -19.90 -9.53
CA PRO A 5 64.35 -20.15 -8.13
C PRO A 5 64.83 -21.59 -7.94
N THR A 6 66.06 -21.74 -7.46
CA THR A 6 66.71 -23.01 -7.17
C THR A 6 66.00 -23.70 -6.00
N SER A 7 65.70 -24.98 -6.16
CA SER A 7 64.94 -25.85 -5.27
C SER A 7 65.66 -26.24 -3.96
N GLY A 8 66.39 -25.32 -3.32
CA GLY A 8 67.33 -25.63 -2.23
C GLY A 8 67.08 -24.93 -0.88
N GLN A 9 66.17 -23.95 -0.79
CA GLN A 9 65.73 -23.38 0.48
C GLN A 9 64.26 -23.72 0.69
N ILE A 10 63.98 -24.69 1.57
CA ILE A 10 62.65 -24.85 2.15
C ILE A 10 62.34 -23.49 2.79
N HIS A 11 61.49 -22.67 2.15
CA HIS A 11 61.03 -21.41 2.74
C HIS A 11 60.44 -21.77 4.10
N ARG A 12 61.15 -21.36 5.17
CA ARG A 12 60.82 -21.74 6.55
C ARG A 12 59.36 -21.40 6.79
N LYS A 13 58.59 -22.35 7.35
CA LYS A 13 57.22 -22.11 7.80
C LYS A 13 57.25 -20.97 8.84
N ALA A 14 56.90 -19.77 8.39
CA ALA A 14 56.75 -18.60 9.22
C ALA A 14 55.32 -18.10 9.03
N PHE A 15 54.57 -17.98 10.12
CA PHE A 15 53.22 -17.43 10.07
C PHE A 15 53.27 -15.98 9.62
N VAL A 16 52.45 -15.66 8.62
CA VAL A 16 52.17 -14.30 8.15
C VAL A 16 50.77 -13.86 8.53
N ASP A 17 49.86 -14.82 8.75
CA ASP A 17 48.55 -14.64 9.34
C ASP A 17 48.30 -15.76 10.36
N PHE A 18 48.32 -15.42 11.65
CA PHE A 18 48.16 -16.41 12.72
C PHE A 18 46.74 -16.97 12.81
N GLN A 19 45.72 -16.14 12.55
CA GLN A 19 44.34 -16.55 12.76
C GLN A 19 43.84 -17.46 11.62
N SER A 20 44.38 -17.28 10.42
CA SER A 20 44.06 -18.07 9.23
C SER A 20 45.06 -19.21 8.99
N ASP A 21 46.01 -19.42 9.91
CA ASP A 21 47.13 -20.37 9.76
C ASP A 21 47.95 -20.21 8.47
N VAL A 22 48.01 -19.00 7.91
CA VAL A 22 48.74 -18.74 6.66
C VAL A 22 50.20 -18.50 6.96
N THR A 23 51.04 -19.21 6.21
CA THR A 23 52.50 -19.11 6.30
C THR A 23 53.10 -18.58 4.99
N THR A 24 54.37 -18.22 5.05
CA THR A 24 55.20 -17.91 3.87
C THR A 24 55.21 -19.04 2.83
N LYS A 25 54.98 -20.30 3.22
CA LYS A 25 54.85 -21.42 2.29
C LYS A 25 53.61 -21.29 1.40
N ASP A 26 52.48 -20.87 1.97
CA ASP A 26 51.21 -20.74 1.25
C ASP A 26 51.26 -19.57 0.26
N LEU A 27 51.95 -18.48 0.64
CA LEU A 27 52.25 -17.38 -0.27
C LEU A 27 53.17 -17.81 -1.43
N TRP A 28 54.16 -18.65 -1.16
CA TRP A 28 55.02 -19.22 -2.21
C TRP A 28 54.24 -20.11 -3.18
N ILE A 29 53.32 -20.94 -2.68
CA ILE A 29 52.43 -21.74 -3.53
C ILE A 29 51.59 -20.82 -4.40
N ALA A 30 50.95 -19.80 -3.81
CA ALA A 30 50.15 -18.83 -4.57
C ALA A 30 50.98 -18.14 -5.68
N ALA A 31 52.19 -17.69 -5.36
CA ALA A 31 53.09 -17.11 -6.36
C ALA A 31 53.51 -18.13 -7.44
N SER A 32 53.81 -19.38 -7.06
CA SER A 32 54.23 -20.44 -7.99
C SER A 32 53.10 -20.84 -8.95
N GLU A 33 51.86 -20.79 -8.50
CA GLU A 33 50.66 -21.04 -9.33
C GLU A 33 50.22 -19.83 -10.17
N GLY A 34 50.98 -18.74 -10.14
CA GLY A 34 50.77 -17.60 -11.04
C GLY A 34 49.95 -16.47 -10.43
N PHE A 35 49.55 -16.53 -9.17
CA PHE A 35 48.90 -15.39 -8.51
C PHE A 35 49.92 -14.26 -8.30
N ARG A 36 49.57 -13.04 -8.75
CA ARG A 36 50.42 -11.84 -8.71
C ARG A 36 49.75 -10.67 -8.01
N ALA A 37 48.48 -10.44 -8.30
CA ALA A 37 47.69 -9.42 -7.62
C ALA A 37 47.48 -9.80 -6.16
N ILE A 38 47.68 -8.85 -5.24
CA ILE A 38 47.53 -9.09 -3.79
C ILE A 38 46.12 -9.56 -3.44
N GLU A 39 45.12 -9.12 -4.19
CA GLU A 39 43.72 -9.54 -4.04
C GLU A 39 43.52 -11.03 -4.39
N HIS A 40 44.25 -11.57 -5.37
CA HIS A 40 44.21 -13.01 -5.67
C HIS A 40 44.94 -13.81 -4.59
N VAL A 41 46.09 -13.32 -4.11
CA VAL A 41 46.85 -13.95 -3.03
C VAL A 41 45.98 -14.06 -1.77
N LYS A 42 45.35 -12.95 -1.35
CA LYS A 42 44.38 -12.91 -0.24
C LYS A 42 43.29 -13.98 -0.38
N ARG A 43 42.67 -14.12 -1.55
CA ARG A 43 41.57 -15.08 -1.77
C ARG A 43 42.03 -16.52 -1.80
N TYR A 44 43.21 -16.75 -2.38
CA TYR A 44 43.78 -18.08 -2.50
C TYR A 44 44.26 -18.61 -1.15
N THR A 45 44.95 -17.77 -0.37
CA THR A 45 45.52 -18.20 0.92
C THR A 45 44.61 -17.94 2.10
N THR A 46 43.56 -17.13 1.94
CA THR A 46 42.70 -16.59 3.02
C THR A 46 43.37 -15.56 3.94
N ALA A 47 44.60 -15.11 3.61
CA ALA A 47 45.32 -14.15 4.42
C ALA A 47 44.59 -12.79 4.55
N GLY A 48 44.42 -12.32 5.79
CA GLY A 48 43.72 -11.09 6.12
C GLY A 48 42.20 -11.19 6.04
N MET A 49 41.63 -12.40 5.97
CA MET A 49 40.18 -12.63 5.94
C MET A 49 39.57 -13.04 7.29
N ALA A 50 40.39 -13.21 8.32
CA ALA A 50 39.93 -13.60 9.65
C ALA A 50 39.21 -12.47 10.42
N THR A 51 38.81 -12.70 11.67
CA THR A 51 38.04 -11.71 12.44
C THR A 51 38.85 -10.45 12.78
N ASP A 52 40.18 -10.54 12.78
CA ASP A 52 41.06 -9.38 12.92
C ASP A 52 41.15 -8.53 11.64
N GLN A 53 40.65 -9.03 10.50
CA GLN A 53 40.70 -8.40 9.17
C GLN A 53 42.11 -8.02 8.74
N GLY A 54 43.10 -8.83 9.11
CA GLY A 54 44.48 -8.67 8.70
C GLY A 54 45.18 -7.43 9.27
N LYS A 55 44.73 -6.95 10.44
CA LYS A 55 45.39 -5.86 11.20
C LYS A 55 46.85 -6.16 11.50
N THR A 56 47.19 -7.44 11.69
CA THR A 56 48.57 -7.88 11.91
C THR A 56 49.18 -8.60 10.70
N SER A 57 48.37 -9.10 9.77
CA SER A 57 48.84 -9.91 8.65
C SER A 57 48.99 -9.17 7.32
N GLY A 58 48.17 -8.14 7.05
CA GLY A 58 48.09 -7.51 5.74
C GLY A 58 49.43 -6.97 5.23
N MET A 59 50.17 -6.25 6.09
CA MET A 59 51.50 -5.72 5.73
C MET A 59 52.56 -6.81 5.62
N ASN A 60 52.48 -7.86 6.46
CA ASN A 60 53.42 -8.99 6.42
C ASN A 60 53.25 -9.82 5.15
N VAL A 61 52.01 -10.06 4.74
CA VAL A 61 51.66 -10.74 3.49
C VAL A 61 52.14 -9.93 2.29
N LEU A 62 51.92 -8.62 2.30
CA LEU A 62 52.37 -7.74 1.23
C LEU A 62 53.90 -7.69 1.13
N ALA A 63 54.62 -7.63 2.25
CA ALA A 63 56.08 -7.66 2.28
C ALA A 63 56.61 -9.01 1.76
N ALA A 64 56.05 -10.12 2.22
CA ALA A 64 56.44 -11.45 1.76
C ALA A 64 56.15 -11.66 0.26
N MET A 65 55.03 -11.16 -0.26
CA MET A 65 54.74 -11.20 -1.70
C MET A 65 55.65 -10.26 -2.50
N SER A 66 56.03 -9.10 -1.95
CA SER A 66 57.02 -8.19 -2.55
C SER A 66 58.36 -8.89 -2.75
N ASP A 67 58.82 -9.63 -1.75
CA ASP A 67 60.04 -10.43 -1.83
C ASP A 67 59.91 -11.60 -2.82
N LEU A 68 58.80 -12.35 -2.79
CA LEU A 68 58.58 -13.49 -3.69
C LEU A 68 58.47 -13.07 -5.16
N LEU A 69 57.85 -11.93 -5.44
CA LEU A 69 57.62 -11.43 -6.80
C LEU A 69 58.67 -10.43 -7.27
N GLN A 70 59.63 -10.07 -6.41
CA GLN A 70 60.64 -9.03 -6.67
C GLN A 70 60.01 -7.73 -7.18
N THR A 71 58.89 -7.34 -6.58
CA THR A 71 58.07 -6.19 -7.00
C THR A 71 57.85 -5.27 -5.79
N PRO A 72 58.15 -3.95 -5.87
CA PRO A 72 57.99 -3.05 -4.73
C PRO A 72 56.57 -3.07 -4.16
N MET A 73 56.44 -3.06 -2.82
CA MET A 73 55.13 -3.07 -2.14
C MET A 73 54.14 -2.00 -2.64
N PRO A 74 54.54 -0.73 -2.93
CA PRO A 74 53.62 0.26 -3.49
C PRO A 74 53.01 -0.15 -4.83
N SER A 75 53.72 -0.96 -5.63
CA SER A 75 53.27 -1.44 -6.95
C SER A 75 52.36 -2.66 -6.86
N LEU A 76 52.44 -3.44 -5.78
CA LEU A 76 51.52 -4.56 -5.51
C LEU A 76 50.15 -4.09 -5.04
N GLY A 77 50.09 -2.90 -4.42
CA GLY A 77 48.89 -2.30 -3.86
C GLY A 77 48.46 -2.93 -2.53
N LEU A 78 47.58 -2.23 -1.82
CA LEU A 78 46.91 -2.76 -0.63
C LEU A 78 45.65 -3.51 -1.05
N THR A 79 45.21 -4.44 -0.20
CA THR A 79 43.83 -4.96 -0.34
C THR A 79 42.83 -3.90 0.12
N THR A 80 41.59 -4.00 -0.37
CA THR A 80 40.55 -3.02 -0.07
C THR A 80 40.19 -2.98 1.42
N PHE A 81 40.25 -1.81 2.06
CA PHE A 81 39.72 -1.59 3.41
C PHE A 81 38.20 -1.49 3.39
N ARG A 82 37.53 -2.19 4.30
CA ARG A 82 36.06 -2.23 4.38
C ARG A 82 35.59 -1.96 5.81
N MET A 83 34.41 -1.35 5.91
CA MET A 83 33.64 -1.35 7.15
C MET A 83 33.00 -2.74 7.37
N PRO A 84 32.73 -3.13 8.62
CA PRO A 84 33.09 -2.41 9.85
C PRO A 84 34.58 -2.58 10.21
N TYR A 85 35.19 -1.55 10.81
CA TYR A 85 36.61 -1.57 11.22
C TYR A 85 36.95 -2.76 12.15
N THR A 86 36.05 -3.06 13.08
CA THR A 86 36.03 -4.24 13.94
C THR A 86 34.61 -4.84 13.92
N PRO A 87 34.44 -6.15 14.15
CA PRO A 87 33.11 -6.76 14.17
C PRO A 87 32.12 -6.01 15.07
N VAL A 88 30.90 -5.82 14.57
CA VAL A 88 29.76 -5.25 15.30
C VAL A 88 28.69 -6.33 15.39
N THR A 89 28.02 -6.44 16.53
CA THR A 89 26.95 -7.43 16.70
C THR A 89 25.74 -7.07 15.84
N PHE A 90 25.06 -8.07 15.28
CA PHE A 90 23.86 -7.82 14.46
C PHE A 90 22.75 -7.12 15.26
N GLY A 91 22.65 -7.40 16.57
CA GLY A 91 21.69 -6.71 17.45
C GLY A 91 21.94 -5.20 17.56
N ALA A 92 23.20 -4.76 17.58
CA ALA A 92 23.51 -3.33 17.58
C ALA A 92 23.14 -2.65 16.25
N LEU A 93 23.28 -3.36 15.13
CA LEU A 93 22.87 -2.87 13.81
C LEU A 93 21.34 -2.85 13.63
N ALA A 94 20.64 -3.85 14.16
CA ALA A 94 19.17 -3.91 14.14
C ALA A 94 18.54 -2.86 15.07
N GLY A 95 19.19 -2.56 16.20
CA GLY A 95 18.75 -1.56 17.17
C GLY A 95 17.34 -1.84 17.68
N VAL A 96 16.46 -0.84 17.52
CA VAL A 96 15.05 -0.86 17.91
C VAL A 96 14.13 -1.53 16.87
N SER A 97 14.65 -1.89 15.69
CA SER A 97 13.87 -2.54 14.63
C SER A 97 13.68 -4.04 14.92
N ARG A 98 12.87 -4.35 15.93
CA ARG A 98 12.60 -5.72 16.42
C ARG A 98 11.19 -5.83 17.02
N GLY A 99 10.63 -7.04 17.05
CA GLY A 99 9.28 -7.27 17.59
C GLY A 99 8.23 -6.42 16.88
N GLU A 100 7.36 -5.76 17.65
CA GLU A 100 6.30 -4.87 17.15
C GLU A 100 6.84 -3.62 16.43
N LEU A 101 8.10 -3.25 16.68
CA LEU A 101 8.76 -2.12 16.02
C LEU A 101 9.52 -2.53 14.76
N PHE A 102 9.55 -3.83 14.42
CA PHE A 102 10.27 -4.30 13.24
C PHE A 102 9.72 -3.68 11.97
N ASP A 103 8.39 -3.66 11.78
CA ASP A 103 7.72 -2.99 10.68
C ASP A 103 6.33 -2.50 11.14
N PRO A 104 5.81 -1.38 10.61
CA PRO A 104 4.51 -0.88 11.05
C PRO A 104 3.39 -1.87 10.73
N VAL A 105 2.52 -2.12 11.71
CA VAL A 105 1.29 -2.88 11.54
C VAL A 105 0.13 -1.89 11.53
N ARG A 106 -0.61 -1.88 10.42
CA ARG A 106 -1.74 -0.97 10.19
C ARG A 106 -3.06 -1.69 10.43
N HIS A 107 -3.90 -1.06 11.24
CA HIS A 107 -5.24 -1.56 11.58
C HIS A 107 -6.32 -0.62 11.04
N THR A 108 -7.39 -1.20 10.53
CA THR A 108 -8.59 -0.44 10.15
C THR A 108 -9.38 -0.08 11.41
N PRO A 109 -10.34 0.87 11.33
CA PRO A 109 -11.23 1.15 12.46
C PRO A 109 -12.12 -0.03 12.91
N ILE A 110 -12.22 -1.09 12.10
CA ILE A 110 -13.08 -2.27 12.35
C ILE A 110 -12.24 -3.45 12.88
N HIS A 111 -10.91 -3.28 12.98
CA HIS A 111 -9.96 -4.33 13.34
C HIS A 111 -10.30 -5.03 14.66
N GLU A 112 -10.49 -4.26 15.74
CA GLU A 112 -10.80 -4.81 17.07
C GLU A 112 -12.09 -5.64 17.07
N TRP A 113 -13.11 -5.18 16.35
CA TRP A 113 -14.35 -5.94 16.20
C TRP A 113 -14.09 -7.28 15.49
N ALA A 114 -13.29 -7.28 14.41
CA ALA A 114 -12.96 -8.50 13.68
C ALA A 114 -12.17 -9.50 14.54
N GLU A 115 -11.20 -9.02 15.34
CA GLU A 115 -10.48 -9.85 16.33
C GLU A 115 -11.44 -10.48 17.35
N GLN A 116 -12.36 -9.68 17.90
CA GLN A 116 -13.37 -10.16 18.86
C GLN A 116 -14.32 -11.21 18.26
N GLN A 117 -14.58 -11.13 16.95
CA GLN A 117 -15.36 -12.16 16.22
C GLN A 117 -14.52 -13.37 15.78
N GLY A 118 -13.25 -13.45 16.17
CA GLY A 118 -12.37 -14.57 15.85
C GLY A 118 -11.91 -14.61 14.39
N ALA A 119 -11.81 -13.45 13.74
CA ALA A 119 -11.25 -13.36 12.39
C ALA A 119 -9.82 -13.93 12.34
N VAL A 120 -9.51 -14.65 11.27
CA VAL A 120 -8.13 -14.98 10.90
C VAL A 120 -7.63 -13.87 9.98
N PHE A 121 -6.43 -13.34 10.23
CA PHE A 121 -5.86 -12.24 9.46
C PHE A 121 -4.81 -12.70 8.46
N GLU A 122 -4.65 -11.94 7.38
CA GLU A 122 -3.51 -11.99 6.47
C GLU A 122 -2.77 -10.65 6.43
N ASP A 123 -1.50 -10.72 6.03
CA ASP A 123 -0.64 -9.56 5.81
C ASP A 123 -0.76 -9.06 4.37
N VAL A 124 -1.35 -7.88 4.18
CA VAL A 124 -1.46 -7.21 2.88
C VAL A 124 -0.60 -5.95 2.90
N GLY A 125 0.68 -6.11 2.57
CA GLY A 125 1.69 -5.11 2.87
C GLY A 125 1.80 -4.92 4.38
N THR A 126 1.67 -3.68 4.86
CA THR A 126 1.65 -3.37 6.30
C THR A 126 0.26 -3.48 6.95
N TRP A 127 -0.79 -3.82 6.19
CA TRP A 127 -2.15 -3.96 6.73
C TRP A 127 -2.42 -5.38 7.23
N LYS A 128 -3.07 -5.48 8.39
CA LYS A 128 -3.79 -6.70 8.78
C LYS A 128 -5.21 -6.65 8.23
N ARG A 129 -5.57 -7.60 7.38
CA ARG A 129 -6.93 -7.74 6.84
C ARG A 129 -7.55 -9.06 7.27
N ALA A 130 -8.84 -9.05 7.62
CA ALA A 130 -9.58 -10.27 7.89
C ALA A 130 -9.61 -11.15 6.62
N ARG A 131 -8.97 -12.31 6.70
CA ARG A 131 -8.91 -13.32 5.64
C ARG A 131 -10.20 -14.13 5.56
N CYS A 132 -10.71 -14.54 6.72
CA CYS A 132 -12.01 -15.20 6.89
C CYS A 132 -12.47 -15.16 8.36
N PHE A 133 -13.73 -15.54 8.59
CA PHE A 133 -14.37 -15.61 9.91
C PHE A 133 -14.82 -17.06 10.21
N PRO A 134 -13.90 -17.95 10.63
CA PRO A 134 -14.22 -19.35 10.91
C PRO A 134 -15.05 -19.49 12.19
N ARG A 135 -16.02 -20.41 12.17
CA ARG A 135 -16.72 -20.86 13.38
C ARG A 135 -15.92 -21.98 14.05
N SER A 136 -16.23 -22.25 15.32
CA SER A 136 -15.59 -23.35 16.06
C SER A 136 -15.69 -24.67 15.28
N GLY A 137 -14.53 -25.28 15.00
CA GLY A 137 -14.42 -26.54 14.26
C GLY A 137 -14.42 -26.42 12.72
N GLU A 138 -14.61 -25.22 12.15
CA GLU A 138 -14.50 -25.02 10.71
C GLU A 138 -13.04 -24.93 10.26
N THR A 139 -12.73 -25.54 9.12
CA THR A 139 -11.52 -25.21 8.36
C THR A 139 -11.69 -23.87 7.64
N MET A 140 -10.60 -23.26 7.21
CA MET A 140 -10.64 -22.05 6.38
C MET A 140 -11.50 -22.26 5.13
N GLN A 141 -11.36 -23.40 4.45
CA GLN A 141 -12.13 -23.72 3.25
C GLN A 141 -13.64 -23.79 3.53
N ALA A 142 -14.03 -24.39 4.66
CA ALA A 142 -15.44 -24.48 5.06
C ALA A 142 -16.02 -23.09 5.39
N ALA A 143 -15.26 -22.25 6.10
CA ALA A 143 -15.64 -20.88 6.41
C ALA A 143 -15.83 -20.05 5.14
N VAL A 144 -14.86 -20.08 4.22
CA VAL A 144 -14.89 -19.36 2.93
C VAL A 144 -16.05 -19.83 2.06
N ALA A 145 -16.31 -21.14 1.98
CA ALA A 145 -17.46 -21.66 1.23
C ALA A 145 -18.79 -21.15 1.81
N ARG A 146 -18.93 -21.12 3.14
CA ARG A 146 -20.10 -20.55 3.83
C ARG A 146 -20.26 -19.05 3.56
N GLU A 147 -19.17 -18.29 3.63
CA GLU A 147 -19.13 -16.85 3.34
C GLU A 147 -19.55 -16.54 1.90
N CYS A 148 -18.96 -17.22 0.91
CA CYS A 148 -19.32 -17.08 -0.50
C CYS A 148 -20.80 -17.39 -0.74
N ARG A 149 -21.32 -18.47 -0.14
CA ARG A 149 -22.74 -18.84 -0.23
C ARG A 149 -23.62 -17.73 0.34
N ALA A 150 -23.26 -17.16 1.49
CA ALA A 150 -24.03 -16.09 2.12
C ALA A 150 -24.12 -14.84 1.21
N VAL A 151 -23.00 -14.41 0.62
CA VAL A 151 -22.97 -13.28 -0.33
C VAL A 151 -23.85 -13.55 -1.55
N ARG A 152 -23.78 -14.74 -2.14
CA ARG A 152 -24.53 -15.09 -3.36
C ARG A 152 -26.04 -15.29 -3.13
N SER A 153 -26.42 -15.81 -1.96
CA SER A 153 -27.80 -16.16 -1.65
C SER A 153 -28.58 -15.07 -0.92
N ALA A 154 -27.89 -14.20 -0.18
CA ALA A 154 -28.50 -13.17 0.65
C ALA A 154 -27.69 -11.87 0.62
N VAL A 155 -26.85 -11.62 1.63
CA VAL A 155 -26.01 -10.43 1.74
C VAL A 155 -24.78 -10.72 2.60
N GLY A 156 -23.64 -10.20 2.20
CA GLY A 156 -22.43 -10.18 3.01
C GLY A 156 -21.85 -8.78 3.15
N ILE A 157 -20.99 -8.64 4.14
CA ILE A 157 -20.33 -7.39 4.51
C ILE A 157 -18.82 -7.61 4.63
N LEU A 158 -18.02 -6.69 4.08
CA LEU A 158 -16.55 -6.77 4.07
C LEU A 158 -15.95 -5.40 4.34
N ASP A 159 -14.89 -5.38 5.15
CA ASP A 159 -14.04 -4.21 5.33
C ASP A 159 -13.06 -4.03 4.15
N ALA A 160 -13.29 -2.98 3.37
CA ALA A 160 -12.46 -2.57 2.24
C ALA A 160 -11.71 -1.25 2.54
N SER A 161 -11.60 -0.86 3.82
CA SER A 161 -10.99 0.41 4.23
C SER A 161 -9.54 0.57 3.80
N THR A 162 -8.85 -0.53 3.49
CA THR A 162 -7.41 -0.54 3.13
C THR A 162 -7.11 -0.07 1.71
N LEU A 163 -8.10 0.03 0.82
CA LEU A 163 -7.90 0.54 -0.55
C LEU A 163 -7.24 1.91 -0.54
N GLY A 164 -6.35 2.22 -1.48
CA GLY A 164 -5.85 3.59 -1.59
C GLY A 164 -6.96 4.53 -2.07
N LYS A 165 -7.00 5.75 -1.54
CA LYS A 165 -8.03 6.74 -1.88
C LYS A 165 -7.40 8.12 -2.03
N ILE A 166 -7.62 8.76 -3.18
CA ILE A 166 -7.03 10.05 -3.54
C ILE A 166 -8.15 10.99 -3.99
N GLU A 167 -8.24 12.18 -3.39
CA GLU A 167 -9.01 13.27 -3.98
C GLU A 167 -8.15 13.96 -5.05
N VAL A 168 -8.68 14.07 -6.26
CA VAL A 168 -8.09 14.81 -7.38
C VAL A 168 -8.97 16.02 -7.65
N VAL A 169 -8.48 17.20 -7.29
CA VAL A 169 -9.29 18.42 -7.21
C VAL A 169 -8.68 19.53 -8.04
N GLY A 170 -9.49 20.20 -8.86
CA GLY A 170 -9.08 21.36 -9.64
C GLY A 170 -9.72 21.37 -11.03
N PRO A 171 -9.77 22.53 -11.71
CA PRO A 171 -10.44 22.66 -13.01
C PRO A 171 -9.86 21.73 -14.09
N ASP A 172 -8.57 21.36 -13.96
CA ASP A 172 -7.92 20.45 -14.92
C ASP A 172 -7.91 18.99 -14.44
N ALA A 173 -8.65 18.63 -13.38
CA ALA A 173 -8.66 17.28 -12.82
C ALA A 173 -9.09 16.20 -13.82
N ALA A 174 -10.12 16.48 -14.63
CA ALA A 174 -10.59 15.54 -15.64
C ALA A 174 -9.56 15.34 -16.76
N GLU A 175 -8.88 16.40 -17.18
CA GLU A 175 -7.82 16.36 -18.19
C GLU A 175 -6.59 15.61 -17.66
N PHE A 176 -6.17 15.88 -16.42
CA PHE A 176 -5.08 15.15 -15.79
C PHE A 176 -5.37 13.65 -15.72
N LEU A 177 -6.55 13.24 -15.25
CA LEU A 177 -6.94 11.83 -15.22
C LEU A 177 -7.06 11.22 -16.62
N ASN A 178 -7.46 12.02 -17.63
CA ASN A 178 -7.42 11.62 -19.04
C ASN A 178 -6.01 11.33 -19.52
N ARG A 179 -4.97 12.03 -19.07
CA ARG A 179 -3.59 11.73 -19.44
C ARG A 179 -3.06 10.48 -18.74
N MET A 180 -3.45 10.27 -17.49
CA MET A 180 -2.89 9.18 -16.68
C MET A 180 -3.54 7.81 -16.95
N TYR A 181 -4.87 7.75 -17.11
CA TYR A 181 -5.56 6.47 -17.24
C TYR A 181 -5.86 6.09 -18.70
N THR A 182 -6.15 4.82 -18.94
CA THR A 182 -6.57 4.30 -20.27
C THR A 182 -7.94 4.83 -20.73
N GLY A 183 -8.89 4.98 -19.81
CA GLY A 183 -10.26 5.44 -20.07
C GLY A 183 -10.41 6.96 -20.09
N SER A 184 -11.54 7.46 -20.63
CA SER A 184 -11.85 8.91 -20.60
C SER A 184 -12.47 9.30 -19.24
N PHE A 185 -12.22 10.51 -18.75
CA PHE A 185 -12.84 11.08 -17.55
C PHE A 185 -13.53 12.41 -17.80
N GLU A 186 -13.20 13.13 -18.86
CA GLU A 186 -13.94 14.32 -19.33
C GLU A 186 -15.45 14.06 -19.50
N SER A 187 -15.78 12.92 -20.13
CA SER A 187 -17.16 12.51 -20.42
C SER A 187 -17.92 11.95 -19.21
N LEU A 188 -17.23 11.76 -18.07
CA LEU A 188 -17.85 11.21 -16.88
C LEU A 188 -18.67 12.30 -16.20
N ALA A 189 -20.00 12.15 -16.15
CA ALA A 189 -20.85 13.09 -15.43
C ALA A 189 -20.63 13.02 -13.91
N SER A 190 -20.85 14.13 -13.20
CA SER A 190 -20.86 14.11 -11.74
C SER A 190 -21.92 13.14 -11.21
N GLY A 191 -21.61 12.45 -10.11
CA GLY A 191 -22.42 11.35 -9.57
C GLY A 191 -22.24 10.01 -10.30
N ARG A 192 -21.27 9.91 -11.22
CA ARG A 192 -20.93 8.66 -11.93
C ARG A 192 -19.53 8.19 -11.59
N CYS A 193 -19.34 6.89 -11.71
CA CYS A 193 -18.06 6.22 -11.53
C CYS A 193 -17.66 5.49 -12.82
N ARG A 194 -16.37 5.20 -12.95
CA ARG A 194 -15.81 4.38 -14.02
C ARG A 194 -14.65 3.56 -13.47
N TYR A 195 -14.59 2.30 -13.88
CA TYR A 195 -13.42 1.46 -13.61
C TYR A 195 -12.26 1.94 -14.51
N GLY A 196 -11.14 2.28 -13.90
CA GLY A 196 -9.95 2.81 -14.53
C GLY A 196 -8.79 1.83 -14.43
N VAL A 197 -8.02 1.72 -15.51
CA VAL A 197 -6.76 0.96 -15.55
C VAL A 197 -5.63 1.96 -15.77
N LEU A 198 -4.63 1.93 -14.89
CA LEU A 198 -3.44 2.77 -14.90
C LEU A 198 -2.26 1.97 -15.45
N LEU A 199 -1.50 2.54 -16.39
CA LEU A 199 -0.34 1.90 -17.01
C LEU A 199 0.94 2.64 -16.65
N GLY A 200 2.08 1.94 -16.70
CA GLY A 200 3.38 2.60 -16.84
C GLY A 200 3.67 2.96 -18.31
N GLU A 201 4.72 3.75 -18.56
CA GLU A 201 5.20 4.09 -19.92
C GLU A 201 5.47 2.87 -20.81
N ASN A 202 5.82 1.74 -20.20
CA ASN A 202 6.04 0.47 -20.88
C ASN A 202 4.74 -0.21 -21.37
N GLY A 203 3.56 0.34 -21.05
CA GLY A 203 2.25 -0.15 -21.49
C GLY A 203 1.68 -1.29 -20.65
N PHE A 204 2.33 -1.67 -19.55
CA PHE A 204 1.85 -2.71 -18.63
C PHE A 204 0.99 -2.12 -17.52
N ILE A 205 0.04 -2.92 -17.03
CA ILE A 205 -0.85 -2.54 -15.93
C ILE A 205 -0.03 -2.34 -14.67
N MET A 206 -0.14 -1.13 -14.12
CA MET A 206 0.49 -0.74 -12.87
C MET A 206 -0.48 -0.84 -11.69
N ASP A 207 -1.72 -0.38 -11.87
CA ASP A 207 -2.77 -0.41 -10.87
C ASP A 207 -4.15 -0.27 -11.53
N ASP A 208 -5.21 -0.47 -10.76
CA ASP A 208 -6.59 -0.33 -11.18
C ASP A 208 -7.50 0.11 -10.03
N GLY A 209 -8.72 0.54 -10.38
CA GLY A 209 -9.71 0.90 -9.38
C GLY A 209 -10.90 1.65 -9.93
N VAL A 210 -11.72 2.18 -9.04
CA VAL A 210 -12.92 2.96 -9.40
C VAL A 210 -12.62 4.43 -9.21
N VAL A 211 -12.84 5.21 -10.27
CA VAL A 211 -12.73 6.65 -10.24
C VAL A 211 -14.13 7.24 -10.35
N ALA A 212 -14.50 8.06 -9.36
CA ALA A 212 -15.81 8.67 -9.25
C ALA A 212 -15.72 10.19 -9.34
N ARG A 213 -16.58 10.81 -10.16
CA ARG A 213 -16.68 12.27 -10.23
C ARG A 213 -17.70 12.73 -9.19
N VAL A 214 -17.23 13.21 -8.04
CA VAL A 214 -18.07 13.60 -6.90
C VAL A 214 -18.52 15.07 -6.97
N GLY A 215 -17.83 15.88 -7.76
CA GLY A 215 -18.23 17.25 -8.10
C GLY A 215 -17.78 17.62 -9.51
N PRO A 216 -18.04 18.85 -10.00
CA PRO A 216 -17.59 19.29 -11.32
C PRO A 216 -16.07 19.12 -11.48
N ASP A 217 -15.30 19.57 -10.49
CA ASP A 217 -13.83 19.61 -10.53
C ASP A 217 -13.20 18.75 -9.42
N CYS A 218 -13.89 17.68 -9.01
CA CYS A 218 -13.47 16.82 -7.91
C CYS A 218 -13.75 15.35 -8.21
N PHE A 219 -12.68 14.55 -8.16
CA PHE A 219 -12.73 13.11 -8.35
C PHE A 219 -12.22 12.38 -7.11
N HIS A 220 -12.91 11.29 -6.76
CA HIS A 220 -12.47 10.32 -5.76
C HIS A 220 -11.92 9.11 -6.50
N VAL A 221 -10.61 8.90 -6.43
CA VAL A 221 -9.89 7.81 -7.08
C VAL A 221 -9.62 6.73 -6.04
N THR A 222 -10.12 5.52 -6.27
CA THR A 222 -9.70 4.34 -5.50
C THR A 222 -8.61 3.57 -6.25
N THR A 223 -7.69 2.97 -5.50
CA THR A 223 -6.57 2.17 -6.00
C THR A 223 -6.53 0.84 -5.24
N THR A 224 -5.69 -0.10 -5.68
CA THR A 224 -5.44 -1.30 -4.87
C THR A 224 -4.86 -0.94 -3.48
N THR A 225 -4.97 -1.88 -2.53
CA THR A 225 -4.40 -1.69 -1.17
C THR A 225 -2.88 -1.54 -1.22
N GLY A 226 -2.19 -2.40 -1.97
CA GLY A 226 -0.73 -2.35 -2.11
C GLY A 226 -0.23 -1.19 -2.96
N GLY A 227 -1.03 -0.74 -3.94
CA GLY A 227 -0.67 0.34 -4.86
C GLY A 227 -0.86 1.76 -4.32
N ALA A 228 -1.52 1.95 -3.16
CA ALA A 228 -1.96 3.26 -2.68
C ALA A 228 -0.88 4.36 -2.70
N ALA A 229 0.31 4.07 -2.15
CA ALA A 229 1.42 5.03 -2.13
C ALA A 229 2.05 5.19 -3.52
N THR A 230 2.26 4.08 -4.23
CA THR A 230 2.89 4.07 -5.54
C THR A 230 2.07 4.83 -6.58
N VAL A 231 0.74 4.71 -6.57
CA VAL A 231 -0.15 5.45 -7.47
C VAL A 231 -0.11 6.93 -7.16
N LEU A 232 -0.19 7.34 -5.89
CA LEU A 232 -0.09 8.77 -5.53
C LEU A 232 1.25 9.36 -6.00
N HIS A 233 2.36 8.66 -5.75
CA HIS A 233 3.68 9.11 -6.20
C HIS A 233 3.77 9.20 -7.72
N HIS A 234 3.23 8.23 -8.45
CA HIS A 234 3.23 8.24 -9.91
C HIS A 234 2.41 9.40 -10.48
N LEU A 235 1.24 9.68 -9.89
CA LEU A 235 0.43 10.84 -10.28
C LEU A 235 1.13 12.17 -9.95
N GLU A 236 1.71 12.30 -8.76
CA GLU A 236 2.49 13.49 -8.36
C GLU A 236 3.73 13.70 -9.25
N ASP A 237 4.46 12.64 -9.59
CA ASP A 237 5.63 12.70 -10.45
C ASP A 237 5.28 13.30 -11.82
N TYR A 238 4.25 12.78 -12.50
CA TYR A 238 3.80 13.34 -13.78
C TYR A 238 3.25 14.75 -13.65
N LEU A 239 2.51 15.05 -12.57
CA LEU A 239 1.98 16.39 -12.35
C LEU A 239 3.11 17.41 -12.17
N GLN A 240 4.16 17.06 -11.42
CA GLN A 240 5.28 17.96 -11.12
C GLN A 240 6.28 18.08 -12.27
N THR A 241 6.53 17.01 -13.01
CA THR A 241 7.63 16.94 -13.98
C THR A 241 7.19 17.10 -15.43
N GLU A 242 6.03 16.54 -15.80
CA GLU A 242 5.55 16.51 -17.19
C GLU A 242 4.38 17.48 -17.43
N PHE A 243 3.50 17.63 -16.44
CA PHE A 243 2.28 18.42 -16.53
C PHE A 243 2.18 19.59 -15.53
N PRO A 244 3.26 20.36 -15.25
CA PRO A 244 3.25 21.40 -14.19
C PRO A 244 2.32 22.58 -14.48
N GLY A 245 1.80 22.70 -15.72
CA GLY A 245 0.83 23.72 -16.10
C GLY A 245 -0.61 23.39 -15.73
N LEU A 246 -0.92 22.14 -15.35
CA LEU A 246 -2.28 21.73 -14.98
C LEU A 246 -2.64 22.23 -13.58
N LYS A 247 -3.83 22.81 -13.46
CA LYS A 247 -4.42 23.30 -12.22
C LYS A 247 -5.19 22.17 -11.53
N VAL A 248 -4.44 21.25 -10.94
CA VAL A 248 -4.96 20.08 -10.23
C VAL A 248 -4.10 19.81 -9.01
N TRP A 249 -4.72 19.32 -7.94
CA TRP A 249 -4.04 18.90 -6.73
C TRP A 249 -4.51 17.53 -6.28
N LEU A 250 -3.58 16.78 -5.72
CA LEU A 250 -3.79 15.44 -5.23
C LEU A 250 -3.74 15.47 -3.70
N THR A 251 -4.66 14.77 -3.06
CA THR A 251 -4.64 14.60 -1.60
C THR A 251 -5.00 13.18 -1.24
N SER A 252 -4.08 12.49 -0.55
CA SER A 252 -4.39 11.18 0.02
C SER A 252 -5.46 11.32 1.10
N VAL A 253 -6.55 10.61 0.89
CA VAL A 253 -7.68 10.43 1.80
C VAL A 253 -7.87 8.95 2.15
N THR A 254 -6.82 8.14 1.97
CA THR A 254 -6.80 6.69 2.28
C THR A 254 -7.28 6.39 3.70
N GLU A 255 -6.85 7.19 4.66
CA GLU A 255 -7.16 7.01 6.09
C GLU A 255 -8.35 7.86 6.56
N GLN A 256 -8.81 8.78 5.73
CA GLN A 256 -9.96 9.64 6.03
C GLN A 256 -11.26 8.84 5.96
N TRP A 257 -11.35 7.95 4.95
CA TRP A 257 -12.54 7.18 4.66
C TRP A 257 -12.32 5.71 5.02
N ALA A 258 -13.13 5.18 5.95
CA ALA A 258 -13.33 3.74 6.02
C ALA A 258 -14.31 3.32 4.92
N VAL A 259 -14.16 2.11 4.40
CA VAL A 259 -15.00 1.59 3.32
C VAL A 259 -15.61 0.28 3.75
N ILE A 260 -16.93 0.25 3.83
CA ILE A 260 -17.71 -0.95 4.15
C ILE A 260 -18.44 -1.36 2.89
N THR A 261 -18.20 -2.58 2.42
CA THR A 261 -18.91 -3.11 1.25
C THR A 261 -20.07 -3.98 1.70
N VAL A 262 -21.24 -3.80 1.10
CA VAL A 262 -22.44 -4.62 1.32
C VAL A 262 -22.83 -5.23 -0.02
N GLN A 263 -22.67 -6.54 -0.16
CA GLN A 263 -22.74 -7.25 -1.43
C GLN A 263 -23.72 -8.42 -1.34
N GLY A 264 -24.56 -8.62 -2.35
CA GLY A 264 -25.55 -9.70 -2.43
C GLY A 264 -26.91 -9.21 -2.92
N PRO A 265 -27.82 -10.13 -3.31
CA PRO A 265 -29.16 -9.79 -3.78
C PRO A 265 -29.98 -8.96 -2.77
N ASP A 266 -29.70 -9.09 -1.47
CA ASP A 266 -30.41 -8.35 -0.40
C ASP A 266 -29.69 -7.08 0.06
N ALA A 267 -28.53 -6.74 -0.52
CA ALA A 267 -27.81 -5.50 -0.22
C ALA A 267 -28.66 -4.23 -0.41
N PRO A 268 -29.47 -4.07 -1.48
CA PRO A 268 -30.34 -2.90 -1.62
C PRO A 268 -31.34 -2.73 -0.46
N ALA A 269 -31.83 -3.83 0.12
CA ALA A 269 -32.77 -3.78 1.23
C ALA A 269 -32.10 -3.29 2.52
N VAL A 270 -30.84 -3.70 2.76
CA VAL A 270 -30.03 -3.19 3.88
C VAL A 270 -29.81 -1.69 3.71
N ILE A 271 -29.38 -1.24 2.53
CA ILE A 271 -29.14 0.19 2.25
C ILE A 271 -30.42 1.01 2.44
N ALA A 272 -31.56 0.56 1.93
CA ALA A 272 -32.83 1.27 2.07
C ALA A 272 -33.28 1.49 3.53
N ALA A 273 -32.80 0.67 4.46
CA ALA A 273 -33.11 0.78 5.88
C ALA A 273 -32.18 1.74 6.66
N VAL A 274 -31.00 2.07 6.11
CA VAL A 274 -30.00 2.90 6.79
C VAL A 274 -29.70 4.23 6.10
N SER A 275 -30.25 4.45 4.89
CA SER A 275 -30.08 5.67 4.10
C SER A 275 -31.40 6.14 3.49
N ASP A 276 -31.36 7.21 2.67
CA ASP A 276 -32.54 7.63 1.91
C ASP A 276 -32.98 6.52 0.94
N SER A 277 -34.29 6.28 0.82
CA SER A 277 -34.82 5.17 0.00
C SER A 277 -34.36 5.22 -1.47
N ALA A 278 -34.15 6.41 -2.03
CA ALA A 278 -33.67 6.61 -3.40
C ALA A 278 -32.22 6.13 -3.61
N ASP A 279 -31.46 5.90 -2.54
CA ASP A 279 -30.08 5.44 -2.58
C ASP A 279 -29.99 3.95 -2.95
N ALA A 280 -30.93 3.14 -2.45
CA ALA A 280 -31.00 1.71 -2.78
C ALA A 280 -31.32 1.43 -4.25
N SER A 281 -31.95 2.39 -4.94
CA SER A 281 -32.28 2.32 -6.38
C SER A 281 -31.25 2.98 -7.30
N MET A 282 -30.09 3.37 -6.76
CA MET A 282 -29.04 4.02 -7.56
C MET A 282 -28.61 3.15 -8.75
N PRO A 283 -28.44 3.73 -9.96
CA PRO A 283 -27.97 2.96 -11.11
C PRO A 283 -26.55 2.45 -10.88
N HIS A 284 -26.20 1.29 -11.42
CA HIS A 284 -24.84 0.76 -11.36
C HIS A 284 -23.80 1.78 -11.87
N MET A 285 -22.61 1.82 -11.23
CA MET A 285 -21.53 2.78 -11.47
C MET A 285 -21.93 4.23 -11.21
N SER A 286 -22.64 4.48 -10.10
CA SER A 286 -22.94 5.81 -9.59
C SER A 286 -22.38 6.02 -8.19
N VAL A 287 -22.18 7.29 -7.83
CA VAL A 287 -21.81 7.75 -6.50
C VAL A 287 -22.78 8.83 -6.04
N ARG A 288 -23.08 8.88 -4.75
CA ARG A 288 -23.88 9.94 -4.15
C ARG A 288 -23.33 10.29 -2.77
N GLU A 289 -23.30 11.59 -2.45
CA GLU A 289 -23.13 12.06 -1.08
C GLU A 289 -24.49 12.00 -0.37
N THR A 290 -24.55 11.24 0.72
CA THR A 290 -25.79 10.96 1.47
C THR A 290 -25.48 10.82 2.97
N ARG A 291 -26.44 10.32 3.76
CA ARG A 291 -26.20 9.85 5.13
C ARG A 291 -26.51 8.36 5.23
N VAL A 292 -25.65 7.62 5.92
CA VAL A 292 -25.84 6.20 6.25
C VAL A 292 -25.74 6.06 7.75
N CYS A 293 -26.75 5.45 8.39
CA CYS A 293 -26.85 5.35 9.84
C CYS A 293 -26.73 6.73 10.53
N GLY A 294 -27.26 7.78 9.90
CA GLY A 294 -27.13 9.16 10.39
C GLY A 294 -25.74 9.79 10.19
N VAL A 295 -24.74 9.09 9.67
CA VAL A 295 -23.37 9.58 9.43
C VAL A 295 -23.24 10.09 7.98
N PRO A 296 -22.61 11.24 7.71
CA PRO A 296 -22.29 11.66 6.34
C PRO A 296 -21.46 10.60 5.61
N ALA A 297 -21.86 10.22 4.40
CA ALA A 297 -21.23 9.14 3.65
C ALA A 297 -21.17 9.44 2.15
N ARG A 298 -20.26 8.77 1.46
CA ARG A 298 -20.32 8.62 -0.01
C ARG A 298 -20.70 7.18 -0.31
N LEU A 299 -21.86 7.01 -0.93
CA LEU A 299 -22.39 5.71 -1.31
C LEU A 299 -22.11 5.45 -2.79
N PHE A 300 -21.46 4.33 -3.08
CA PHE A 300 -21.12 3.90 -4.43
C PHE A 300 -21.95 2.67 -4.79
N ARG A 301 -22.57 2.65 -5.97
CA ARG A 301 -23.22 1.46 -6.52
C ARG A 301 -22.25 0.65 -7.37
N VAL A 302 -21.30 0.00 -6.73
CA VAL A 302 -20.23 -0.80 -7.36
C VAL A 302 -20.14 -2.19 -6.71
N SER A 303 -19.55 -3.14 -7.43
CA SER A 303 -19.42 -4.51 -6.94
C SER A 303 -18.19 -5.16 -7.55
N PHE A 304 -17.39 -5.79 -6.69
CA PHE A 304 -16.28 -6.67 -7.07
C PHE A 304 -16.65 -8.16 -6.93
N THR A 305 -17.92 -8.47 -6.68
CA THR A 305 -18.44 -9.84 -6.56
C THR A 305 -19.34 -10.20 -7.74
N GLY A 306 -19.82 -9.21 -8.51
CA GLY A 306 -20.82 -9.39 -9.56
C GLY A 306 -22.26 -9.49 -9.05
N GLU A 307 -22.48 -9.35 -7.74
CA GLU A 307 -23.81 -9.20 -7.15
C GLU A 307 -24.26 -7.72 -7.15
N ALA A 308 -25.53 -7.48 -6.77
CA ALA A 308 -25.89 -6.16 -6.31
C ALA A 308 -25.03 -5.77 -5.11
N GLY A 309 -24.55 -4.53 -5.08
CA GLY A 309 -23.38 -4.16 -4.30
C GLY A 309 -23.28 -2.67 -4.06
N PHE A 310 -22.90 -2.32 -2.85
CA PHE A 310 -22.65 -0.96 -2.43
C PHE A 310 -21.32 -0.88 -1.69
N GLU A 311 -20.60 0.22 -1.88
CA GLU A 311 -19.49 0.62 -1.02
C GLU A 311 -19.89 1.89 -0.28
N ILE A 312 -19.75 1.85 1.03
CA ILE A 312 -20.14 2.93 1.93
C ILE A 312 -18.84 3.54 2.46
N ASN A 313 -18.47 4.69 1.91
CA ASN A 313 -17.32 5.44 2.39
C ASN A 313 -17.81 6.35 3.51
N VAL A 314 -17.39 6.07 4.74
CA VAL A 314 -17.72 6.87 5.94
C VAL A 314 -16.45 7.45 6.55
N PRO A 315 -16.52 8.62 7.20
CA PRO A 315 -15.40 9.13 7.96
C PRO A 315 -14.94 8.10 8.98
N ALA A 316 -13.63 7.84 9.02
CA ALA A 316 -13.09 6.65 9.67
C ALA A 316 -13.41 6.53 11.18
N ASP A 317 -13.64 7.64 11.88
CA ASP A 317 -14.02 7.61 13.31
C ASP A 317 -15.42 7.05 13.57
N HIS A 318 -16.27 7.01 12.54
CA HIS A 318 -17.64 6.49 12.65
C HIS A 318 -17.81 5.11 12.01
N ALA A 319 -16.72 4.51 11.52
CA ALA A 319 -16.77 3.27 10.76
C ALA A 319 -17.31 2.09 11.57
N LEU A 320 -16.86 1.93 12.81
CA LEU A 320 -17.31 0.84 13.68
C LEU A 320 -18.81 0.93 13.97
N LEU A 321 -19.32 2.13 14.27
CA LEU A 321 -20.76 2.39 14.43
C LEU A 321 -21.52 1.92 13.19
N VAL A 322 -21.13 2.38 12.00
CA VAL A 322 -21.84 2.03 10.77
C VAL A 322 -21.76 0.53 10.49
N TRP A 323 -20.61 -0.10 10.74
CA TRP A 323 -20.41 -1.54 10.60
C TRP A 323 -21.37 -2.35 11.46
N GLU A 324 -21.43 -2.07 12.77
CA GLU A 324 -22.31 -2.78 13.71
C GLU A 324 -23.79 -2.56 13.39
N GLU A 325 -24.14 -1.35 12.98
CA GLU A 325 -25.52 -0.98 12.65
C GLU A 325 -26.00 -1.71 11.39
N LEU A 326 -25.14 -1.83 10.37
CA LEU A 326 -25.43 -2.64 9.18
C LEU A 326 -25.62 -4.12 9.53
N LEU A 327 -24.82 -4.66 10.45
CA LEU A 327 -24.96 -6.04 10.90
C LEU A 327 -26.30 -6.27 11.61
N VAL A 328 -26.72 -5.36 12.49
CA VAL A 328 -28.01 -5.51 13.17
C VAL A 328 -29.17 -5.37 12.18
N VAL A 329 -29.13 -4.38 11.30
CA VAL A 329 -30.19 -4.15 10.29
C VAL A 329 -30.26 -5.32 9.29
N GLY A 330 -29.13 -5.88 8.91
CA GLY A 330 -29.03 -7.00 7.99
C GLY A 330 -29.26 -8.37 8.63
N ALA A 331 -29.30 -8.49 9.97
CA ALA A 331 -29.45 -9.77 10.67
C ALA A 331 -30.69 -10.57 10.24
N PRO A 332 -31.89 -9.97 10.04
CA PRO A 332 -33.07 -10.69 9.53
C PRO A 332 -32.89 -11.25 8.12
N LEU A 333 -31.95 -10.70 7.34
CA LEU A 333 -31.60 -11.17 6.00
C LEU A 333 -30.44 -12.17 6.01
N GLY A 334 -29.86 -12.47 7.17
CA GLY A 334 -28.70 -13.34 7.29
C GLY A 334 -27.39 -12.69 6.82
N ILE A 335 -27.23 -11.37 7.02
CA ILE A 335 -25.98 -10.67 6.71
C ILE A 335 -24.77 -11.37 7.34
N MET A 336 -23.72 -11.57 6.54
CA MET A 336 -22.55 -12.33 6.95
C MET A 336 -21.26 -11.54 6.70
N PRO A 337 -20.43 -11.32 7.73
CA PRO A 337 -19.05 -10.87 7.54
C PRO A 337 -18.29 -11.87 6.68
N TYR A 338 -17.53 -11.38 5.71
CA TYR A 338 -16.62 -12.20 4.92
C TYR A 338 -15.27 -11.52 4.75
N GLY A 339 -14.23 -12.32 4.57
CA GLY A 339 -12.86 -11.83 4.44
C GLY A 339 -12.34 -11.76 3.01
N THR A 340 -11.05 -11.48 2.87
CA THR A 340 -10.37 -11.37 1.58
C THR A 340 -10.38 -12.68 0.78
N GLU A 341 -10.33 -13.83 1.43
CA GLU A 341 -10.33 -15.12 0.72
C GLU A 341 -11.68 -15.35 0.01
N ALA A 342 -12.80 -15.11 0.69
CA ALA A 342 -14.11 -15.14 0.04
C ALA A 342 -14.25 -14.06 -1.05
N MET A 343 -13.70 -12.86 -0.84
CA MET A 343 -13.62 -11.83 -1.88
C MET A 343 -12.86 -12.34 -3.12
N HIS A 344 -11.73 -13.04 -2.94
CA HIS A 344 -10.92 -13.61 -4.02
C HIS A 344 -11.66 -14.68 -4.81
N VAL A 345 -12.43 -15.55 -4.14
CA VAL A 345 -13.30 -16.52 -4.82
C VAL A 345 -14.37 -15.79 -5.65
N LEU A 346 -15.11 -14.87 -5.04
CA LEU A 346 -16.26 -14.21 -5.66
C LEU A 346 -15.87 -13.36 -6.88
N ARG A 347 -14.71 -12.70 -6.85
CA ARG A 347 -14.19 -11.93 -7.99
C ARG A 347 -13.65 -12.85 -9.08
N ALA A 348 -13.02 -13.97 -8.72
CA ALA A 348 -12.49 -14.93 -9.69
C ALA A 348 -13.61 -15.67 -10.44
N GLU A 349 -14.74 -15.95 -9.79
CA GLU A 349 -15.96 -16.42 -10.45
C GLU A 349 -16.43 -15.47 -11.58
N LYS A 350 -16.14 -14.17 -11.44
CA LYS A 350 -16.45 -13.14 -12.44
C LYS A 350 -15.31 -12.86 -13.43
N GLY A 351 -14.16 -13.52 -13.29
CA GLY A 351 -12.98 -13.25 -14.10
C GLY A 351 -12.37 -11.86 -13.87
N TYR A 352 -12.68 -11.21 -12.73
CA TYR A 352 -12.06 -9.93 -12.38
C TYR A 352 -10.63 -10.15 -11.91
N ILE A 353 -9.72 -9.28 -12.34
CA ILE A 353 -8.30 -9.37 -11.99
C ILE A 353 -8.03 -8.83 -10.58
N LEU A 354 -6.94 -9.29 -9.98
CA LEU A 354 -6.23 -8.57 -8.94
C LEU A 354 -4.83 -8.19 -9.45
N VAL A 355 -4.50 -6.91 -9.41
CA VAL A 355 -3.16 -6.44 -9.76
C VAL A 355 -2.13 -7.06 -8.80
N GLY A 356 -1.06 -7.61 -9.35
CA GLY A 356 -0.06 -8.39 -8.60
C GLY A 356 -0.34 -9.89 -8.53
N GLN A 357 -1.53 -10.34 -8.94
CA GLN A 357 -1.89 -11.76 -9.02
C GLN A 357 -2.17 -12.20 -10.46
N GLU A 358 -3.11 -11.54 -11.17
CA GLU A 358 -3.29 -11.71 -12.62
C GLU A 358 -2.34 -10.84 -13.45
N THR A 359 -1.56 -9.99 -12.79
CA THR A 359 -0.55 -9.13 -13.42
C THR A 359 0.78 -9.28 -12.71
N ASP A 360 1.86 -9.36 -13.48
CA ASP A 360 3.23 -9.63 -13.00
C ASP A 360 4.25 -8.57 -13.48
N GLY A 361 3.76 -7.40 -13.89
CA GLY A 361 4.55 -6.35 -14.52
C GLY A 361 4.80 -6.55 -16.02
N THR A 362 4.26 -7.61 -16.63
CA THR A 362 4.38 -7.89 -18.09
C THR A 362 3.03 -8.00 -18.81
N VAL A 363 1.94 -7.69 -18.11
CA VAL A 363 0.56 -7.88 -18.56
C VAL A 363 -0.05 -6.55 -19.01
N THR A 364 -0.60 -6.53 -20.22
CA THR A 364 -1.30 -5.39 -20.82
C THR A 364 -2.82 -5.48 -20.59
N PRO A 365 -3.59 -4.40 -20.82
CA PRO A 365 -5.06 -4.48 -20.78
C PRO A 365 -5.65 -5.56 -21.68
N ASP A 366 -5.11 -5.77 -22.89
CA ASP A 366 -5.63 -6.80 -23.80
C ASP A 366 -5.37 -8.21 -23.26
N ASP A 367 -4.20 -8.45 -22.67
CA ASP A 367 -3.83 -9.76 -22.12
C ASP A 367 -4.89 -10.25 -21.11
N VAL A 368 -5.43 -9.36 -20.28
CA VAL A 368 -6.46 -9.67 -19.27
C VAL A 368 -7.90 -9.36 -19.72
N GLY A 369 -8.13 -9.14 -21.02
CA GLY A 369 -9.48 -8.91 -21.54
C GLY A 369 -10.09 -7.55 -21.17
N LEU A 370 -9.27 -6.59 -20.74
CA LEU A 370 -9.65 -5.23 -20.40
C LEU A 370 -9.42 -4.23 -21.54
N GLN A 371 -9.24 -4.69 -22.78
CA GLN A 371 -9.09 -3.82 -23.96
C GLN A 371 -10.24 -2.80 -24.10
N TRP A 372 -11.44 -3.12 -23.59
CA TRP A 372 -12.61 -2.24 -23.61
C TRP A 372 -12.46 -0.99 -22.73
N THR A 373 -11.53 -0.97 -21.77
CA THR A 373 -11.28 0.20 -20.91
C THR A 373 -10.51 1.30 -21.65
N ILE A 374 -9.82 0.97 -22.74
CA ILE A 374 -9.07 1.92 -23.56
C ILE A 374 -10.04 2.80 -24.36
N GLY A 375 -10.02 4.11 -24.08
CA GLY A 375 -10.90 5.07 -24.75
C GLY A 375 -10.57 5.19 -26.25
N ARG A 376 -11.47 4.70 -27.12
CA ARG A 376 -11.29 4.66 -28.59
C ARG A 376 -10.93 6.01 -29.23
N GLY A 377 -11.45 7.11 -28.68
CA GLY A 377 -11.25 8.46 -29.20
C GLY A 377 -10.15 9.26 -28.51
N LYS A 378 -9.43 8.69 -27.54
CA LYS A 378 -8.38 9.42 -26.83
C LYS A 378 -7.16 9.58 -27.71
N ALA A 379 -6.63 10.79 -27.83
CA ALA A 379 -5.41 11.06 -28.59
C ALA A 379 -4.20 10.34 -27.98
N ASP A 380 -3.99 10.51 -26.68
CA ASP A 380 -2.87 9.89 -25.95
C ASP A 380 -3.22 9.59 -24.48
N PHE A 381 -2.39 8.80 -23.82
CA PHE A 381 -2.32 8.57 -22.36
C PHE A 381 -1.01 7.85 -22.02
N VAL A 382 -0.56 7.95 -20.77
CA VAL A 382 0.67 7.29 -20.29
C VAL A 382 0.66 5.80 -20.62
N GLY A 383 1.68 5.34 -21.36
CA GLY A 383 1.82 3.95 -21.80
C GLY A 383 1.13 3.59 -23.13
N LYS A 384 0.25 4.44 -23.70
CA LYS A 384 -0.47 4.15 -24.95
C LYS A 384 0.48 3.82 -26.10
N ARG A 385 1.55 4.59 -26.24
CA ARG A 385 2.56 4.42 -27.30
C ARG A 385 3.22 3.04 -27.26
N SER A 386 3.38 2.46 -26.08
CA SER A 386 4.01 1.15 -25.92
C SER A 386 3.11 0.00 -26.37
N LEU A 387 1.79 0.15 -26.27
CA LEU A 387 0.81 -0.90 -26.65
C LEU A 387 0.88 -1.30 -28.13
N SER A 388 1.50 -0.49 -28.99
CA SER A 388 1.67 -0.80 -30.42
C SER A 388 3.05 -1.37 -30.78
N ARG A 389 3.92 -1.62 -29.79
CA ARG A 389 5.26 -2.20 -30.03
C ARG A 389 5.14 -3.67 -30.47
N PRO A 390 6.10 -4.20 -31.25
CA PRO A 390 6.03 -5.57 -31.78
C PRO A 390 5.73 -6.65 -30.74
N ASP A 391 6.31 -6.56 -29.54
CA ASP A 391 6.04 -7.54 -28.46
C ASP A 391 4.61 -7.45 -27.90
N MET A 392 4.01 -6.26 -27.88
CA MET A 392 2.67 -6.02 -27.33
C MET A 392 1.55 -6.50 -28.27
N VAL A 393 1.86 -6.73 -29.53
CA VAL A 393 0.90 -7.18 -30.55
C VAL A 393 1.14 -8.61 -31.05
N ARG A 394 2.02 -9.38 -30.38
CA ARG A 394 2.24 -10.78 -30.75
C ARG A 394 0.97 -11.60 -30.53
N ALA A 395 0.69 -12.52 -31.46
CA ALA A 395 -0.49 -13.38 -31.38
C ALA A 395 -0.44 -14.38 -30.21
N ASP A 396 0.77 -14.70 -29.72
CA ASP A 396 1.04 -15.70 -28.69
C ASP A 396 1.39 -15.08 -27.33
N ARG A 397 1.02 -13.82 -27.09
CA ARG A 397 1.05 -13.23 -25.73
C ARG A 397 0.23 -14.08 -24.76
N LYS A 398 0.63 -14.07 -23.48
CA LYS A 398 -0.13 -14.76 -22.44
C LYS A 398 -1.42 -13.99 -22.18
N GLN A 399 -2.54 -14.68 -22.26
CA GLN A 399 -3.87 -14.12 -22.12
C GLN A 399 -4.61 -14.80 -20.97
N LEU A 400 -5.38 -14.02 -20.22
CA LEU A 400 -6.20 -14.51 -19.12
C LEU A 400 -7.31 -15.39 -19.65
N VAL A 401 -7.39 -16.60 -19.11
CA VAL A 401 -8.41 -17.61 -19.39
C VAL A 401 -8.83 -18.31 -18.10
N GLY A 402 -9.97 -18.99 -18.15
CA GLY A 402 -10.38 -19.91 -17.10
C GLY A 402 -9.83 -21.31 -17.34
N LEU A 403 -9.64 -22.07 -16.28
CA LEU A 403 -9.29 -23.48 -16.29
C LEU A 403 -10.27 -24.27 -15.45
N LEU A 404 -10.62 -25.45 -15.95
CA LEU A 404 -11.50 -26.39 -15.30
C LEU A 404 -10.83 -27.76 -15.25
N THR A 405 -10.61 -28.29 -14.05
CA THR A 405 -10.06 -29.65 -13.88
C THR A 405 -11.06 -30.71 -14.33
N THR A 406 -10.54 -31.84 -14.81
CA THR A 406 -11.34 -33.04 -15.12
C THR A 406 -11.98 -33.62 -13.86
N GLU A 407 -11.26 -33.60 -12.73
CA GLU A 407 -11.78 -33.90 -11.39
C GLU A 407 -12.34 -32.63 -10.73
N PRO A 408 -13.68 -32.43 -10.64
CA PRO A 408 -14.24 -31.13 -10.27
C PRO A 408 -13.94 -30.66 -8.84
N ARG A 409 -13.44 -31.54 -7.96
CA ARG A 409 -13.08 -31.19 -6.58
C ARG A 409 -11.61 -30.82 -6.41
N LEU A 410 -10.79 -31.09 -7.43
CA LEU A 410 -9.36 -30.86 -7.38
C LEU A 410 -9.06 -29.38 -7.61
N VAL A 411 -8.61 -28.69 -6.57
CA VAL A 411 -8.18 -27.29 -6.65
C VAL A 411 -6.71 -27.27 -7.07
N LEU A 412 -6.37 -26.51 -8.11
CA LEU A 412 -5.00 -26.36 -8.58
C LEU A 412 -4.19 -25.48 -7.62
N GLU A 413 -2.88 -25.65 -7.60
CA GLU A 413 -1.96 -24.72 -6.91
C GLU A 413 -1.75 -23.46 -7.76
N GLU A 414 -1.84 -22.30 -7.13
CA GLU A 414 -1.47 -21.03 -7.75
C GLU A 414 0.04 -21.04 -8.09
N GLY A 415 0.41 -20.58 -9.29
CA GLY A 415 1.77 -20.67 -9.83
C GLY A 415 2.07 -21.95 -10.63
N ALA A 416 1.17 -22.94 -10.63
CA ALA A 416 1.37 -24.18 -11.40
C ALA A 416 1.56 -23.92 -12.90
N GLN A 417 2.56 -24.57 -13.49
CA GLN A 417 2.94 -24.38 -14.90
C GLN A 417 2.06 -25.20 -15.84
N LEU A 418 1.66 -24.61 -16.97
CA LEU A 418 0.78 -25.23 -17.97
C LEU A 418 1.56 -25.72 -19.17
N ILE A 419 1.31 -26.95 -19.61
CA ILE A 419 1.91 -27.59 -20.79
C ILE A 419 0.84 -28.26 -21.65
N THR A 420 1.15 -28.61 -22.90
CA THR A 420 0.21 -29.35 -23.76
C THR A 420 0.07 -30.81 -23.34
N HIS A 421 1.17 -31.55 -23.20
CA HIS A 421 1.17 -32.96 -22.81
C HIS A 421 2.56 -33.40 -22.30
N GLY A 422 2.59 -34.23 -21.25
CA GLY A 422 3.79 -34.94 -20.79
C GLY A 422 4.90 -34.01 -20.28
N HIS A 423 5.93 -33.78 -21.09
CA HIS A 423 7.01 -32.84 -20.82
C HIS A 423 7.11 -31.83 -21.97
N GLY A 424 7.21 -30.54 -21.65
CA GLY A 424 7.32 -29.49 -22.64
C GLY A 424 7.58 -28.13 -22.02
N PRO A 425 7.81 -27.10 -22.86
CA PRO A 425 7.94 -25.72 -22.39
C PRO A 425 6.62 -25.26 -21.77
N SER A 426 6.72 -24.41 -20.75
CA SER A 426 5.54 -23.79 -20.15
C SER A 426 4.86 -22.87 -21.15
N LEU A 427 3.55 -23.02 -21.30
CA LEU A 427 2.67 -22.12 -22.04
C LEU A 427 2.17 -20.97 -21.16
N GLY A 428 2.39 -21.01 -19.85
CA GLY A 428 1.68 -20.16 -18.93
C GLY A 428 1.63 -20.71 -17.52
N HIS A 429 0.90 -20.04 -16.66
CA HIS A 429 0.73 -20.46 -15.27
C HIS A 429 -0.65 -20.13 -14.75
N VAL A 430 -1.07 -20.88 -13.73
CA VAL A 430 -2.24 -20.59 -12.90
C VAL A 430 -1.94 -19.35 -12.06
N THR A 431 -2.81 -18.34 -12.09
CA THR A 431 -2.68 -17.12 -11.29
C THR A 431 -3.53 -17.17 -10.03
N SER A 432 -4.74 -17.72 -10.15
CA SER A 432 -5.69 -17.85 -9.06
C SER A 432 -6.42 -19.19 -9.12
N SER A 433 -6.68 -19.83 -7.98
CA SER A 433 -7.34 -21.15 -7.97
C SER A 433 -8.14 -21.40 -6.70
N TYR A 434 -9.41 -21.77 -6.85
CA TYR A 434 -10.35 -21.86 -5.75
C TYR A 434 -11.34 -23.01 -5.88
N TRP A 435 -11.91 -23.44 -4.76
CA TRP A 435 -13.21 -24.10 -4.75
C TRP A 435 -14.32 -23.04 -4.84
N SER A 436 -15.18 -23.13 -5.84
CA SER A 436 -16.38 -22.29 -5.96
C SER A 436 -17.58 -23.02 -5.36
N GLU A 437 -18.06 -22.54 -4.22
CA GLU A 437 -19.31 -23.04 -3.63
C GLU A 437 -20.52 -22.72 -4.51
N THR A 438 -20.46 -21.65 -5.30
CA THR A 438 -21.53 -21.27 -6.23
C THR A 438 -21.68 -22.28 -7.36
N LEU A 439 -20.56 -22.75 -7.90
CA LEU A 439 -20.51 -23.64 -9.07
C LEU A 439 -20.36 -25.12 -8.69
N GLN A 440 -20.17 -25.43 -7.39
CA GLN A 440 -19.94 -26.77 -6.85
C GLN A 440 -18.76 -27.49 -7.51
N ARG A 441 -17.69 -26.73 -7.80
CA ARG A 441 -16.46 -27.23 -8.41
C ARG A 441 -15.28 -26.28 -8.21
N SER A 442 -14.07 -26.78 -8.46
CA SER A 442 -12.89 -25.95 -8.59
C SER A 442 -12.91 -25.12 -9.88
N ILE A 443 -12.37 -23.92 -9.77
CA ILE A 443 -12.15 -22.97 -10.86
C ILE A 443 -10.75 -22.40 -10.71
N ALA A 444 -10.11 -22.04 -11.82
CA ALA A 444 -8.84 -21.34 -11.79
C ALA A 444 -8.73 -20.32 -12.92
N LEU A 445 -8.08 -19.20 -12.64
CA LEU A 445 -7.64 -18.24 -13.65
C LEU A 445 -6.18 -18.53 -14.01
N ALA A 446 -5.82 -18.31 -15.27
CA ALA A 446 -4.47 -18.54 -15.76
C ALA A 446 -4.10 -17.59 -16.88
N LEU A 447 -2.81 -17.26 -16.95
CA LEU A 447 -2.19 -16.55 -18.08
C LEU A 447 -1.58 -17.58 -19.03
N VAL A 448 -2.19 -17.76 -20.21
CA VAL A 448 -1.81 -18.79 -21.19
C VAL A 448 -1.44 -18.17 -22.53
N SER A 449 -0.31 -18.54 -23.10
CA SER A 449 0.16 -18.11 -24.43
C SER A 449 -0.88 -18.42 -25.52
N GLY A 450 -1.41 -17.37 -26.15
CA GLY A 450 -2.52 -17.47 -27.10
C GLY A 450 -3.80 -18.02 -26.48
N GLY A 451 -4.01 -17.82 -25.16
CA GLY A 451 -5.02 -18.49 -24.36
C GLY A 451 -6.44 -18.41 -24.92
N ARG A 452 -6.87 -17.26 -25.44
CA ARG A 452 -8.24 -17.10 -25.98
C ARG A 452 -8.49 -17.95 -27.21
N ALA A 453 -7.46 -18.20 -28.03
CA ALA A 453 -7.54 -19.11 -29.18
C ALA A 453 -7.51 -20.59 -28.78
N ARG A 454 -7.28 -20.90 -27.49
CA ARG A 454 -7.20 -22.26 -26.94
C ARG A 454 -8.46 -22.67 -26.16
N ILE A 455 -9.49 -21.83 -26.10
CA ILE A 455 -10.75 -22.18 -25.43
C ILE A 455 -11.31 -23.50 -26.01
N GLY A 456 -11.67 -24.44 -25.14
CA GLY A 456 -12.15 -25.77 -25.48
C GLY A 456 -11.04 -26.83 -25.62
N THR A 457 -9.76 -26.45 -25.57
CA THR A 457 -8.63 -27.38 -25.59
C THR A 457 -8.25 -27.85 -24.19
N THR A 458 -7.56 -28.98 -24.11
CA THR A 458 -7.00 -29.53 -22.87
C THR A 458 -5.52 -29.19 -22.74
N LEU A 459 -5.13 -28.75 -21.54
CA LEU A 459 -3.74 -28.57 -21.10
C LEU A 459 -3.49 -29.44 -19.86
N GLN A 460 -2.23 -29.54 -19.46
CA GLN A 460 -1.81 -30.20 -18.24
C GLN A 460 -1.09 -29.22 -17.31
N THR A 461 -1.48 -29.16 -16.04
CA THR A 461 -0.70 -28.48 -14.99
C THR A 461 0.34 -29.43 -14.42
N ARG A 462 1.59 -28.98 -14.31
CA ARG A 462 2.72 -29.79 -13.84
C ARG A 462 2.85 -29.75 -12.32
N PHE A 463 2.79 -30.92 -11.68
CA PHE A 463 3.08 -31.10 -10.26
C PHE A 463 4.17 -32.15 -10.01
N PRO A 464 4.86 -32.11 -8.86
CA PRO A 464 5.76 -33.18 -8.44
C PRO A 464 5.06 -34.54 -8.35
N THR A 465 3.77 -34.56 -8.03
CA THR A 465 2.96 -35.77 -7.82
C THR A 465 2.28 -36.31 -9.09
N GLY A 466 2.37 -35.58 -10.21
CA GLY A 466 1.77 -35.98 -11.50
C GLY A 466 1.10 -34.80 -12.23
N ASN A 467 0.93 -34.93 -13.55
CA ASN A 467 0.25 -33.89 -14.33
C ASN A 467 -1.27 -33.99 -14.14
N ILE A 468 -1.94 -32.85 -13.97
CA ILE A 468 -3.41 -32.76 -13.87
C ILE A 468 -3.96 -32.17 -15.17
N GLU A 469 -4.92 -32.85 -15.78
CA GLU A 469 -5.60 -32.36 -16.99
C GLU A 469 -6.63 -31.28 -16.67
N THR A 470 -6.60 -30.20 -17.47
CA THR A 470 -7.47 -29.05 -17.33
C THR A 470 -7.97 -28.58 -18.69
N THR A 471 -9.25 -28.24 -18.80
CA THR A 471 -9.85 -27.64 -19.99
C THR A 471 -9.78 -26.13 -19.90
N VAL A 472 -9.28 -25.49 -20.96
CA VAL A 472 -9.26 -24.03 -21.10
C VAL A 472 -10.67 -23.54 -21.43
N VAL A 473 -11.17 -22.58 -20.66
CA VAL A 473 -12.50 -21.98 -20.83
C VAL A 473 -12.44 -20.46 -20.72
N ASP A 474 -13.61 -19.81 -20.85
CA ASP A 474 -13.75 -18.39 -20.58
C ASP A 474 -13.37 -18.06 -19.12
N ALA A 475 -12.74 -16.91 -18.89
CA ALA A 475 -12.36 -16.47 -17.55
C ALA A 475 -13.57 -16.11 -16.65
N VAL A 476 -14.75 -15.90 -17.24
CA VAL A 476 -15.99 -15.59 -16.51
C VAL A 476 -16.82 -16.86 -16.32
N PHE A 477 -16.79 -17.41 -15.12
CA PHE A 477 -17.48 -18.66 -14.78
C PHE A 477 -18.93 -18.47 -14.34
N TYR A 478 -19.28 -17.30 -13.82
CA TYR A 478 -20.57 -17.03 -13.19
C TYR A 478 -21.24 -15.76 -13.73
N ASP A 479 -22.54 -15.85 -14.04
CA ASP A 479 -23.40 -14.73 -14.50
C ASP A 479 -22.71 -13.86 -15.57
N LYS A 480 -22.29 -14.47 -16.68
CA LYS A 480 -21.49 -13.78 -17.72
C LYS A 480 -22.15 -12.51 -18.26
N GLU A 481 -23.47 -12.48 -18.31
CA GLU A 481 -24.27 -11.33 -18.76
C GLU A 481 -24.34 -10.20 -17.71
N GLY A 482 -23.98 -10.46 -16.46
CA GLY A 482 -23.93 -9.48 -15.38
C GLY A 482 -25.31 -9.00 -14.93
N MET A 483 -26.34 -9.86 -15.06
CA MET A 483 -27.73 -9.49 -14.78
C MET A 483 -27.96 -9.26 -13.29
N ARG A 484 -27.23 -9.97 -12.42
CA ARG A 484 -27.38 -9.84 -10.96
C ARG A 484 -26.80 -8.53 -10.44
N GLN A 485 -25.64 -8.12 -10.96
CA GLN A 485 -24.98 -6.85 -10.62
C GLN A 485 -25.87 -5.64 -10.89
N ARG A 486 -26.66 -5.71 -11.97
CA ARG A 486 -27.54 -4.63 -12.45
C ARG A 486 -28.96 -4.69 -11.85
N SER A 487 -29.23 -5.66 -11.00
CA SER A 487 -30.53 -5.77 -10.33
C SER A 487 -30.81 -4.54 -9.46
N THR A 488 -32.03 -4.03 -9.59
CA THR A 488 -32.62 -2.95 -8.77
C THR A 488 -33.78 -3.44 -7.90
N LYS A 489 -34.00 -4.76 -7.83
CA LYS A 489 -35.05 -5.34 -6.99
C LYS A 489 -34.71 -5.11 -5.51
N ILE A 490 -35.67 -4.59 -4.75
CA ILE A 490 -35.53 -4.32 -3.32
C ILE A 490 -36.54 -5.18 -2.58
N ARG A 491 -36.08 -5.99 -1.61
CA ARG A 491 -36.98 -6.62 -0.64
C ARG A 491 -37.38 -5.58 0.41
N THR A 492 -38.68 -5.48 0.67
CA THR A 492 -39.24 -4.49 1.62
C THR A 492 -39.48 -5.11 2.99
N GLY A 493 -39.63 -4.27 4.03
CA GLY A 493 -40.06 -4.72 5.36
C GLY A 493 -38.99 -4.71 6.44
N ILE A 494 -37.80 -4.17 6.17
CA ILE A 494 -36.78 -3.91 7.18
C ILE A 494 -37.03 -2.53 7.77
N PRO A 495 -37.15 -2.40 9.11
CA PRO A 495 -37.39 -1.11 9.73
C PRO A 495 -36.20 -0.18 9.54
N ALA A 496 -36.49 1.09 9.25
CA ALA A 496 -35.46 2.11 9.15
C ALA A 496 -34.76 2.30 10.50
N ARG A 497 -33.44 2.52 10.49
CA ARG A 497 -32.65 2.75 11.69
C ARG A 497 -31.75 3.96 11.54
N ALA A 498 -31.82 4.86 12.53
CA ALA A 498 -30.98 6.04 12.64
C ALA A 498 -30.40 6.06 14.07
N PRO A 499 -29.23 5.44 14.29
CA PRO A 499 -28.59 5.42 15.60
C PRO A 499 -28.11 6.81 16.00
N VAL A 500 -27.83 6.99 17.29
CA VAL A 500 -27.13 8.17 17.79
C VAL A 500 -25.68 8.07 17.34
N VAL A 501 -25.19 9.10 16.64
CA VAL A 501 -23.79 9.19 16.22
C VAL A 501 -22.96 9.66 17.41
N PRO A 502 -22.00 8.86 17.90
CA PRO A 502 -21.18 9.26 19.03
C PRO A 502 -20.15 10.33 18.63
N ASP A 503 -19.67 11.06 19.63
CA ASP A 503 -18.54 11.96 19.48
C ASP A 503 -17.26 11.20 19.11
N ARG A 504 -16.31 11.91 18.52
CA ARG A 504 -15.03 11.34 18.11
C ARG A 504 -14.19 11.02 19.35
N VAL A 505 -13.52 9.88 19.35
CA VAL A 505 -12.67 9.41 20.45
C VAL A 505 -11.24 9.18 19.96
N PRO A 506 -10.21 9.53 20.75
CA PRO A 506 -8.83 9.19 20.45
C PRO A 506 -8.58 7.68 20.28
N ILE A 507 -7.60 7.34 19.44
CA ILE A 507 -7.24 5.93 19.12
C ILE A 507 -6.29 5.33 20.17
N VAL A 508 -5.42 6.17 20.73
CA VAL A 508 -4.52 5.80 21.82
C VAL A 508 -4.90 6.62 23.06
N THR A 509 -4.39 6.21 24.22
CA THR A 509 -4.66 6.88 25.51
C THR A 509 -3.39 7.55 26.02
N ASP A 510 -3.54 8.58 26.88
CA ASP A 510 -2.41 9.26 27.51
C ASP A 510 -1.46 8.28 28.22
N ALA A 511 -0.16 8.58 28.18
CA ALA A 511 0.85 7.81 28.88
C ALA A 511 0.90 8.15 30.37
N GLU A 512 1.43 7.21 31.16
CA GLU A 512 1.74 7.46 32.57
C GLU A 512 2.75 8.62 32.74
N PRO A 513 2.66 9.42 33.81
CA PRO A 513 3.54 10.56 34.04
C PRO A 513 5.03 10.19 33.99
N GLY A 514 5.86 11.10 33.49
CA GLY A 514 7.31 10.92 33.40
C GLY A 514 8.03 12.18 32.93
N PRO A 515 9.37 12.13 32.79
CA PRO A 515 10.19 13.26 32.35
C PRO A 515 9.90 13.70 30.89
N VAL A 516 9.30 12.80 30.11
CA VAL A 516 8.63 13.11 28.84
C VAL A 516 7.19 12.67 28.98
N VAL A 517 6.26 13.59 28.72
CA VAL A 517 4.82 13.33 28.80
C VAL A 517 4.27 13.18 27.38
N LEU A 518 3.58 12.07 27.14
CA LEU A 518 2.87 11.80 25.89
C LEU A 518 1.37 11.99 26.15
N ARG A 519 0.75 12.93 25.43
CA ARG A 519 -0.70 13.14 25.47
C ARG A 519 -1.29 13.01 24.10
N VAL A 520 -2.48 12.45 24.03
CA VAL A 520 -3.23 12.43 22.78
C VAL A 520 -3.97 13.74 22.63
N VAL A 521 -3.84 14.35 21.46
CA VAL A 521 -4.57 15.58 21.17
C VAL A 521 -6.03 15.19 20.93
N PRO A 522 -7.00 15.87 21.57
CA PRO A 522 -8.40 15.68 21.28
C PRO A 522 -8.68 15.80 19.76
N PRO A 523 -9.77 15.20 19.27
CA PRO A 523 -10.15 15.36 17.88
C PRO A 523 -10.22 16.85 17.48
N VAL A 524 -9.67 17.18 16.32
CA VAL A 524 -9.68 18.53 15.74
C VAL A 524 -10.07 18.45 14.27
N THR A 525 -10.57 19.56 13.73
CA THR A 525 -10.82 19.70 12.30
C THR A 525 -9.48 19.85 11.59
N ARG A 526 -9.26 19.08 10.53
CA ARG A 526 -8.02 19.09 9.74
C ARG A 526 -8.34 19.27 8.27
N LEU A 527 -7.80 20.33 7.67
CA LEU A 527 -7.98 20.62 6.25
C LEU A 527 -6.63 20.57 5.54
N ALA A 528 -6.51 19.70 4.55
CA ALA A 528 -5.45 19.80 3.55
C ALA A 528 -5.88 20.87 2.54
N ILE A 529 -5.19 22.01 2.59
CA ILE A 529 -5.46 23.16 1.72
C ILE A 529 -4.32 23.24 0.71
N ARG A 530 -4.69 23.30 -0.58
CA ARG A 530 -3.76 23.65 -1.65
C ARG A 530 -4.17 24.95 -2.31
N ALA A 531 -3.24 25.87 -2.49
CA ALA A 531 -3.51 27.16 -3.12
C ALA A 531 -2.23 27.76 -3.70
N HIS A 532 -2.33 28.34 -4.89
CA HIS A 532 -1.22 29.11 -5.45
C HIS A 532 -0.91 30.33 -4.56
N SER A 533 0.31 30.86 -4.61
CA SER A 533 0.76 31.99 -3.79
C SER A 533 -0.13 33.24 -3.92
N SER A 534 -0.72 33.44 -5.10
CA SER A 534 -1.69 34.52 -5.38
C SER A 534 -3.04 34.36 -4.67
N ALA A 535 -3.42 33.15 -4.29
CA ALA A 535 -4.68 32.85 -3.60
C ALA A 535 -4.49 32.62 -2.09
N ALA A 536 -3.27 32.31 -1.62
CA ALA A 536 -2.99 31.94 -0.24
C ALA A 536 -3.49 32.96 0.81
N ALA A 537 -3.37 34.26 0.53
CA ALA A 537 -3.85 35.31 1.43
C ALA A 537 -5.38 35.31 1.57
N ILE A 538 -6.11 35.14 0.46
CA ILE A 538 -7.59 35.09 0.45
C ILE A 538 -8.07 33.82 1.15
N VAL A 539 -7.43 32.69 0.86
CA VAL A 539 -7.75 31.41 1.49
C VAL A 539 -7.48 31.47 2.99
N GLY A 540 -6.35 32.05 3.42
CA GLY A 540 -6.03 32.22 4.84
C GLY A 540 -7.01 33.13 5.58
N ALA A 541 -7.41 34.25 4.96
CA ALA A 541 -8.43 35.12 5.52
C ALA A 541 -9.77 34.38 5.71
N ALA A 542 -10.21 33.59 4.73
CA ALA A 542 -11.42 32.78 4.84
C ALA A 542 -11.28 31.66 5.90
N ALA A 543 -10.11 31.03 5.97
CA ALA A 543 -9.78 30.00 6.97
C ALA A 543 -9.56 30.56 8.38
N GLY A 544 -9.55 31.88 8.56
CA GLY A 544 -9.30 32.56 9.83
C GLY A 544 -7.92 32.28 10.43
N VAL A 545 -6.94 31.93 9.60
CA VAL A 545 -5.54 31.75 9.97
C VAL A 545 -4.67 32.09 8.76
N LEU A 546 -3.60 32.86 8.97
CA LEU A 546 -2.69 33.21 7.89
C LEU A 546 -1.99 31.96 7.36
N LEU A 547 -2.09 31.73 6.05
CA LEU A 547 -1.29 30.74 5.36
C LEU A 547 0.10 31.32 5.14
N GLY A 548 1.02 31.01 6.06
CA GLY A 548 2.41 31.45 5.98
C GLY A 548 3.08 30.98 4.70
N THR A 549 4.00 31.79 4.17
CA THR A 549 4.78 31.46 2.96
C THR A 549 6.25 31.16 3.24
N ALA A 550 6.64 31.20 4.52
CA ALA A 550 7.97 30.79 4.95
C ALA A 550 8.04 29.26 4.98
N PRO A 551 8.96 28.62 4.20
CA PRO A 551 9.05 27.17 4.15
C PRO A 551 9.24 26.54 5.53
N CYS A 552 8.59 25.41 5.74
CA CYS A 552 8.67 24.61 6.96
C CYS A 552 8.33 25.40 8.23
N ARG A 553 7.38 26.34 8.14
CA ARG A 553 6.89 27.14 9.28
C ARG A 553 5.39 26.94 9.50
N ALA A 554 5.03 26.90 10.78
CA ALA A 554 3.66 26.95 11.24
C ALA A 554 3.32 28.37 11.72
N ILE A 555 2.09 28.81 11.44
CA ILE A 555 1.50 30.02 12.01
C ILE A 555 0.29 29.60 12.83
N SER A 556 0.24 29.99 14.10
CA SER A 556 -0.92 29.81 14.96
C SER A 556 -1.62 31.15 15.22
N SER A 557 -2.94 31.10 15.33
CA SER A 557 -3.77 32.25 15.70
C SER A 557 -5.02 31.73 16.42
N SER A 558 -5.24 32.18 17.65
CA SER A 558 -6.30 31.63 18.54
C SER A 558 -6.20 30.10 18.66
N GLU A 559 -7.26 29.37 18.34
CA GLU A 559 -7.33 27.90 18.37
C GLU A 559 -7.05 27.26 17.01
N ARG A 560 -6.51 28.02 16.05
CA ARG A 560 -6.19 27.55 14.70
C ARG A 560 -4.68 27.58 14.44
N ALA A 561 -4.23 26.65 13.61
CA ALA A 561 -2.85 26.64 13.11
C ALA A 561 -2.82 26.29 11.63
N ALA A 562 -1.88 26.87 10.89
CA ALA A 562 -1.58 26.52 9.51
C ALA A 562 -0.11 26.10 9.42
N LEU A 563 0.11 24.83 9.07
CA LEU A 563 1.43 24.24 8.91
C LEU A 563 1.76 24.21 7.42
N TRP A 564 2.80 24.91 6.99
CA TRP A 564 3.28 24.85 5.61
C TRP A 564 4.06 23.54 5.40
N LEU A 565 3.57 22.68 4.49
CA LEU A 565 4.13 21.35 4.22
C LEU A 565 4.71 21.21 2.80
N GLY A 566 4.44 22.18 1.93
CA GLY A 566 4.97 22.24 0.57
C GLY A 566 4.67 23.59 -0.09
N PRO A 567 5.25 23.89 -1.26
CA PRO A 567 5.15 25.18 -1.95
C PRO A 567 3.74 25.79 -2.04
N ASP A 568 2.75 24.95 -2.22
CA ASP A 568 1.33 25.31 -2.32
C ASP A 568 0.47 24.48 -1.37
N GLU A 569 1.04 23.93 -0.28
CA GLU A 569 0.37 22.99 0.61
C GLU A 569 0.43 23.39 2.08
N TRP A 570 -0.75 23.44 2.70
CA TRP A 570 -0.92 23.66 4.13
C TRP A 570 -1.81 22.59 4.75
N LEU A 571 -1.44 22.17 5.97
CA LEU A 571 -2.36 21.52 6.88
C LEU A 571 -2.91 22.56 7.85
N VAL A 572 -4.21 22.81 7.79
CA VAL A 572 -4.91 23.70 8.72
C VAL A 572 -5.59 22.89 9.81
N LEU A 573 -5.28 23.22 11.06
CA LEU A 573 -5.91 22.69 12.26
C LEU A 573 -6.89 23.73 12.81
N ALA A 574 -8.09 23.29 13.19
CA ALA A 574 -9.13 24.12 13.80
C ALA A 574 -9.95 23.33 14.84
N PRO A 575 -10.71 23.99 15.72
CA PRO A 575 -11.55 23.30 16.71
C PRO A 575 -12.49 22.26 16.09
N ASP A 576 -12.81 21.19 16.82
CA ASP A 576 -13.73 20.15 16.34
C ASP A 576 -15.18 20.65 16.16
N SER A 577 -15.56 21.65 16.95
CA SER A 577 -16.85 22.34 16.80
C SER A 577 -17.04 22.98 15.41
N GLU A 578 -15.99 23.06 14.61
CA GLU A 578 -15.99 23.57 13.24
C GLU A 578 -15.87 22.46 12.17
N ALA A 579 -16.39 21.26 12.42
CA ALA A 579 -16.35 20.15 11.47
C ALA A 579 -16.93 20.45 10.07
N ASP A 580 -17.77 21.48 9.92
CA ASP A 580 -18.32 21.95 8.63
C ASP A 580 -17.45 23.02 7.94
N LEU A 581 -16.31 23.41 8.52
CA LEU A 581 -15.41 24.44 7.98
C LEU A 581 -15.01 24.16 6.54
N ALA A 582 -14.68 22.92 6.19
CA ALA A 582 -14.34 22.53 4.82
C ALA A 582 -15.44 22.94 3.82
N LYS A 583 -16.71 22.66 4.17
CA LYS A 583 -17.87 22.97 3.32
C LYS A 583 -18.09 24.48 3.21
N ARG A 584 -17.95 25.20 4.33
CA ARG A 584 -18.02 26.68 4.32
C ARG A 584 -16.94 27.29 3.44
N LEU A 585 -15.69 26.85 3.57
CA LEU A 585 -14.59 27.38 2.78
C LEU A 585 -14.76 27.09 1.29
N LYS A 586 -15.16 25.86 0.91
CA LYS A 586 -15.46 25.52 -0.50
C LYS A 586 -16.52 26.45 -1.10
N ARG A 587 -17.54 26.83 -0.33
CA ARG A 587 -18.58 27.77 -0.77
C ARG A 587 -18.04 29.19 -0.89
N THR A 588 -17.34 29.68 0.13
CA THR A 588 -16.80 31.05 0.18
C THR A 588 -15.73 31.28 -0.90
N LEU A 589 -14.91 30.27 -1.18
CA LEU A 589 -13.79 30.34 -2.12
C LEU A 589 -14.16 29.83 -3.52
N GLN A 590 -15.45 29.71 -3.83
CA GLN A 590 -15.89 29.30 -5.16
C GLN A 590 -15.32 30.26 -6.23
N GLY A 591 -14.67 29.70 -7.26
CA GLY A 591 -13.97 30.47 -8.29
C GLY A 591 -12.55 30.91 -7.92
N THR A 592 -12.13 30.73 -6.65
CA THR A 592 -10.73 30.90 -6.25
C THR A 592 -9.96 29.62 -6.53
N LEU A 593 -8.81 29.75 -7.21
CA LEU A 593 -7.97 28.63 -7.60
C LEU A 593 -7.31 27.97 -6.37
N SER A 594 -7.99 26.99 -5.79
CA SER A 594 -7.60 26.29 -4.56
C SER A 594 -8.26 24.91 -4.47
N SER A 595 -7.67 24.02 -3.67
CA SER A 595 -8.24 22.76 -3.22
C SER A 595 -8.39 22.78 -1.71
N ILE A 596 -9.54 22.32 -1.21
CA ILE A 596 -9.80 22.17 0.22
C ILE A 596 -10.32 20.76 0.45
N VAL A 597 -9.55 19.95 1.14
CA VAL A 597 -9.88 18.55 1.41
C VAL A 597 -9.92 18.34 2.91
N ASP A 598 -11.06 17.83 3.40
CA ASP A 598 -11.21 17.46 4.80
C ASP A 598 -10.47 16.14 5.06
N VAL A 599 -9.58 16.17 6.04
CA VAL A 599 -8.76 15.04 6.50
C VAL A 599 -8.86 14.88 8.02
N SER A 600 -9.96 15.34 8.63
CA SER A 600 -10.16 15.39 10.08
C SER A 600 -10.15 14.03 10.76
N HIS A 601 -10.57 12.99 10.04
CA HIS A 601 -10.64 11.59 10.51
C HIS A 601 -9.43 10.75 10.06
N ARG A 602 -8.53 11.36 9.26
CA ARG A 602 -7.34 10.73 8.68
C ARG A 602 -6.21 10.55 9.69
N ASN A 603 -6.10 11.49 10.63
CA ASN A 603 -4.93 11.62 11.50
C ASN A 603 -5.31 11.63 12.99
N THR A 604 -4.39 11.10 13.80
CA THR A 604 -4.36 11.27 15.25
C THR A 604 -3.26 12.26 15.60
N GLY A 605 -3.57 13.21 16.49
CA GLY A 605 -2.60 14.15 17.03
C GLY A 605 -1.97 13.61 18.31
N ILE A 606 -0.65 13.74 18.47
CA ILE A 606 0.07 13.38 19.69
C ILE A 606 0.94 14.56 20.11
N MET A 607 0.85 14.93 21.39
CA MET A 607 1.65 15.96 22.01
C MET A 607 2.76 15.32 22.85
N VAL A 608 4.00 15.71 22.59
CA VAL A 608 5.20 15.24 23.29
C VAL A 608 5.82 16.42 24.02
N THR A 609 5.83 16.39 25.35
CA THR A 609 6.30 17.51 26.17
C THR A 609 7.32 17.09 27.22
N GLY A 610 8.13 18.05 27.67
CA GLY A 610 9.08 17.86 28.77
C GLY A 610 10.53 18.13 28.38
N GLN A 611 11.41 18.27 29.36
CA GLN A 611 12.81 18.67 29.13
C GLN A 611 13.58 17.73 28.21
N ARG A 612 13.22 16.44 28.21
CA ARG A 612 13.83 15.40 27.37
C ARG A 612 13.05 15.10 26.09
N ALA A 613 11.97 15.82 25.80
CA ALA A 613 11.17 15.61 24.59
C ALA A 613 12.00 15.70 23.29
N PRO A 614 12.92 16.67 23.09
CA PRO A 614 13.73 16.72 21.87
C PRO A 614 14.59 15.46 21.67
N TRP A 615 15.14 14.90 22.75
CA TRP A 615 15.94 13.68 22.66
C TRP A 615 15.04 12.47 22.38
N CYS A 616 13.88 12.37 23.03
CA CYS A 616 12.90 11.29 22.77
C CYS A 616 12.50 11.28 21.29
N MET A 617 12.26 12.46 20.72
CA MET A 617 11.97 12.60 19.29
C MET A 617 13.15 12.17 18.40
N ASN A 618 14.40 12.50 18.77
CA ASN A 618 15.59 12.17 17.97
C ASN A 618 15.91 10.66 17.90
N VAL A 619 15.34 9.81 18.77
CA VAL A 619 15.57 8.35 18.71
C VAL A 619 15.05 7.75 17.41
N PHE A 620 13.90 8.23 16.93
CA PHE A 620 13.22 7.70 15.75
C PHE A 620 13.05 8.73 14.63
N CYS A 621 13.29 10.02 14.89
CA CYS A 621 13.29 11.07 13.86
C CYS A 621 14.66 11.17 13.19
N THR A 622 14.68 11.22 11.86
CA THR A 622 15.91 11.36 11.08
C THR A 622 16.42 12.81 11.00
N LEU A 623 15.64 13.79 11.45
CA LEU A 623 15.99 15.21 11.40
C LEU A 623 16.79 15.64 12.62
N ASP A 624 17.65 16.64 12.45
CA ASP A 624 18.27 17.35 13.56
C ASP A 624 17.25 18.28 14.23
N LEU A 625 16.80 17.91 15.43
CA LEU A 625 15.86 18.68 16.23
C LEU A 625 16.53 19.65 17.23
N ASP A 626 17.83 19.95 17.08
CA ASP A 626 18.49 21.06 17.78
C ASP A 626 17.73 22.38 17.52
N LEU A 627 17.68 23.27 18.52
CA LEU A 627 16.96 24.53 18.42
C LEU A 627 17.44 25.43 17.26
N ARG A 628 18.70 25.30 16.83
CA ARG A 628 19.24 26.05 15.70
C ARG A 628 18.70 25.55 14.36
N ALA A 629 18.49 24.23 14.24
CA ALA A 629 18.02 23.59 13.01
C ALA A 629 16.48 23.58 12.93
N PHE A 630 15.80 23.27 14.03
CA PHE A 630 14.34 23.13 14.09
C PHE A 630 13.75 23.97 15.26
N PRO A 631 13.79 25.32 15.21
CA PRO A 631 13.32 26.17 16.30
C PRO A 631 11.78 26.13 16.46
N PRO A 632 11.23 26.67 17.57
CA PRO A 632 9.77 26.83 17.73
C PRO A 632 9.11 27.46 16.50
N GLY A 633 7.95 26.94 16.13
CA GLY A 633 7.24 27.26 14.88
C GLY A 633 7.75 26.51 13.66
N ALA A 634 8.81 25.70 13.73
CA ALA A 634 9.20 24.81 12.64
C ALA A 634 8.22 23.65 12.48
N CYS A 635 7.83 23.34 11.23
CA CYS A 635 7.02 22.17 10.91
C CYS A 635 7.48 21.50 9.61
N THR A 636 7.28 20.20 9.48
CA THR A 636 7.61 19.45 8.26
C THR A 636 6.91 18.09 8.23
N ARG A 637 6.78 17.49 7.04
CA ARG A 637 6.65 16.04 6.91
C ARG A 637 8.01 15.39 7.12
N THR A 638 8.05 14.26 7.82
CA THR A 638 9.27 13.47 8.03
C THR A 638 8.91 12.02 8.36
N ILE A 639 9.93 11.17 8.45
CA ILE A 639 9.80 9.79 8.91
C ILE A 639 10.15 9.71 10.40
N PHE A 640 9.27 9.08 11.17
CA PHE A 640 9.48 8.69 12.56
C PHE A 640 9.44 7.16 12.67
N GLY A 641 10.61 6.56 12.89
CA GLY A 641 10.82 5.12 12.74
C GLY A 641 10.65 4.73 11.27
N LYS A 642 9.51 4.15 10.93
CA LYS A 642 9.12 3.79 9.55
C LYS A 642 7.79 4.43 9.12
N ALA A 643 7.22 5.32 9.93
CA ALA A 643 5.95 5.98 9.65
C ALA A 643 6.16 7.43 9.21
N GLU A 644 5.44 7.87 8.19
CA GLU A 644 5.36 9.30 7.86
C GLU A 644 4.52 10.03 8.93
N ILE A 645 5.07 11.14 9.42
CA ILE A 645 4.38 12.05 10.32
C ILE A 645 4.50 13.49 9.83
N VAL A 646 3.57 14.35 10.23
CA VAL A 646 3.82 15.79 10.28
C VAL A 646 4.31 16.13 11.68
N LEU A 647 5.50 16.71 11.76
CA LEU A 647 6.11 17.16 13.00
C LEU A 647 6.03 18.69 13.07
N TRP A 648 5.55 19.22 14.19
CA TRP A 648 5.54 20.64 14.49
C TRP A 648 6.13 20.90 15.88
N ARG A 649 7.17 21.73 15.96
CA ARG A 649 7.71 22.20 17.25
C ARG A 649 6.92 23.42 17.71
N VAL A 650 6.01 23.22 18.64
CA VAL A 650 5.15 24.29 19.19
C VAL A 650 5.98 25.24 20.05
N GLU A 651 6.80 24.67 20.93
CA GLU A 651 7.72 25.39 21.81
C GLU A 651 9.05 24.64 21.94
N ALA A 652 10.02 25.19 22.69
CA ALA A 652 11.35 24.61 22.80
C ALA A 652 11.34 23.13 23.26
N GLN A 653 10.36 22.74 24.07
CA GLN A 653 10.23 21.41 24.66
C GLN A 653 8.85 20.77 24.39
N VAL A 654 8.16 21.24 23.36
CA VAL A 654 6.78 20.83 23.03
C VAL A 654 6.71 20.53 21.53
N PHE A 655 6.38 19.28 21.20
CA PHE A 655 6.19 18.83 19.83
C PHE A 655 4.78 18.30 19.63
N HIS A 656 4.16 18.69 18.52
CA HIS A 656 2.91 18.16 18.01
C HIS A 656 3.23 17.25 16.83
N ILE A 657 2.69 16.03 16.87
CA ILE A 657 2.78 15.04 15.81
C ILE A 657 1.38 14.84 15.24
N GLU A 658 1.23 14.92 13.92
CA GLU A 658 0.06 14.38 13.23
C GLU A 658 0.48 13.12 12.47
N VAL A 659 -0.14 12.00 12.81
CA VAL A 659 0.15 10.69 12.22
C VAL A 659 -1.13 10.09 11.63
N ALA A 660 -1.02 9.38 10.51
CA ALA A 660 -2.14 8.61 9.97
C ALA A 660 -2.73 7.67 11.03
N ARG A 661 -4.07 7.60 11.13
CA ARG A 661 -4.75 6.84 12.18
C ARG A 661 -4.30 5.37 12.29
N SER A 662 -4.08 4.71 11.14
CA SER A 662 -3.64 3.30 11.13
C SER A 662 -2.20 3.10 11.59
N LEU A 663 -1.39 4.15 11.64
CA LEU A 663 0.00 4.14 12.10
C LEU A 663 0.14 4.74 13.52
N ALA A 664 -0.96 5.22 14.11
CA ALA A 664 -0.92 5.89 15.41
C ALA A 664 -0.37 4.98 16.51
N LEU A 665 -0.77 3.70 16.52
CA LEU A 665 -0.28 2.73 17.50
C LEU A 665 1.22 2.45 17.35
N TYR A 666 1.71 2.30 16.11
CA TYR A 666 3.14 2.12 15.83
C TYR A 666 3.97 3.32 16.30
N VAL A 667 3.55 4.55 15.94
CA VAL A 667 4.24 5.77 16.38
C VAL A 667 4.19 5.93 17.90
N TRP A 668 3.07 5.56 18.53
CA TRP A 668 2.94 5.55 19.98
C TRP A 668 3.95 4.58 20.64
N HIS A 669 4.10 3.36 20.11
CA HIS A 669 5.09 2.40 20.62
C HIS A 669 6.53 2.88 20.41
N CYS A 670 6.84 3.53 19.29
CA CYS A 670 8.14 4.18 19.10
C CYS A 670 8.39 5.25 20.18
N LEU A 671 7.41 6.11 20.46
CA LEU A 671 7.53 7.14 21.50
C LEU A 671 7.71 6.54 22.89
N GLU A 672 6.97 5.47 23.22
CA GLU A 672 7.14 4.76 24.50
C GLU A 672 8.52 4.10 24.62
N GLU A 673 9.01 3.44 23.56
CA GLU A 673 10.36 2.85 23.57
C GLU A 673 11.45 3.92 23.73
N ALA A 674 11.32 5.05 23.04
CA ALA A 674 12.25 6.18 23.20
C ALA A 674 12.16 6.79 24.61
N ARG A 675 10.96 6.87 25.18
CA ARG A 675 10.73 7.40 26.53
C ARG A 675 11.32 6.51 27.61
N ARG A 676 11.35 5.19 27.41
CA ARG A 676 11.86 4.21 28.40
C ARG A 676 13.30 4.50 28.83
N GLU A 677 14.17 5.01 27.96
CA GLU A 677 15.56 5.34 28.32
C GLU A 677 15.63 6.33 29.49
N PHE A 678 14.63 7.20 29.63
CA PHE A 678 14.60 8.21 30.68
C PHE A 678 13.82 7.83 31.93
N LEU A 679 13.10 6.71 31.90
CA LEU A 679 12.38 6.23 33.08
C LEU A 679 13.32 5.56 34.08
N TYR A 680 14.47 5.08 33.61
CA TYR A 680 15.47 4.40 34.46
C TYR A 680 16.61 5.31 34.91
N THR A 681 16.70 6.54 34.38
CA THR A 681 17.64 7.57 34.85
C THR A 681 16.94 8.47 35.86
N GLY A 682 16.66 7.93 37.05
CA GLY A 682 16.23 8.70 38.22
C GLY A 682 17.41 9.22 39.01
#